data_AF-A0A2E0QXK1-F1
#
_entry.id   AF-A0A2E0QXK1-F1
#
_cell.length_a   1.000
_cell.length_b   1.000
_cell.length_c   1.000
_cell.angle_alpha   90.00
_cell.angle_beta   90.00
_cell.angle_gamma   90.00
#
_symmetry.space_group_name_H-M   'P 1'
#
loop_
_entity.id
_entity.type
_entity.pdbx_description
1 polymer ?
#
loop_
_entity_poly.entity_id
_entity_poly.type
_entity_poly.pdbx_seq_one_letter_code
_entity_poly.pdbx_strand_id
1 'polypeptide(L)'
;MIASRFEELPVASRGVVMCAGGVTYLTNAYIALRLLRYHKCDLPVEVWYQDASELDDDAVSVFDDLKVTFRSSRDEALEKGLTPPTGWALKPFAMLHSTFDELLYLDSDNFVVRNPEYLFDSDEFNSFGAVFWPDLQKSSPFNKIWNLLGLFPRDEWEFESGQILINKNDFLEPLQFALQMNYDADKYYQHIWGDKDTFRFAWHKFNRSFAMPETEVELLTAASGPKNGGVMCQHDFEGRRIFQHRNILKWQLFGENPQVAGFLHEPLCRKFLNELRERWNGKINADEITPQSVLNDVAVHLFDQPWLLAGVGRVKEHRVTTTDNLYGMREHGLVNNRSWAAPESTFVDPDEIAGGIRLAGNEIRFLKSGRVEGLESTGLWYWQIKMGRFGDVLYIHGDRNVEMLLRFRDDLPFSCWEGSIGERDSFRPVRMAPFSELFPIESFGSEVESSLSEQVTTKKLLLTNSATGIGDLIHSLYVAVGAADLYDEVVLVSPRADWLDRACHPGVTVASELPTDFEGYETVNLGIRYHLMNRHGKSRLDWLSGLVGQSCIAARPDFVDTSLRDPIDEFSRYVVFAPFASREERNWSPIHWQRLTNKMEERGYQVVILGTDTQEGDIESVFSSSNAAWLTGLDPDVVCDILLGAEFVVGLDSGITHLCGLLEVTVFAIHSQMSPDFLFQCSPSVVSIFANGECAGCRWQPENGYNSACQNGCSELVGITAATVASTVDNALKDKVKPEKEIVNGGEHKNYSGILASERQTEFTDAEHC
;
A
#
# COMPACT_ATOMS: atom_id res chain seq x y z
N MET A 1 -2.56 56.96 -52.72
CA MET A 1 -2.60 57.85 -51.53
C MET A 1 -3.85 57.46 -50.75
N ILE A 2 -3.74 57.24 -49.42
CA ILE A 2 -4.82 56.74 -48.53
C ILE A 2 -5.24 55.28 -48.88
N ALA A 3 -4.84 54.20 -48.21
CA ALA A 3 -4.63 53.86 -46.79
C ALA A 3 -5.87 53.26 -46.08
N SER A 4 -5.59 52.29 -45.20
CA SER A 4 -6.47 51.60 -44.25
C SER A 4 -7.76 50.94 -44.78
N ARG A 5 -7.68 49.63 -45.03
CA ARG A 5 -8.26 48.67 -44.09
C ARG A 5 -7.18 47.68 -43.69
N PHE A 6 -6.89 47.62 -42.39
CA PHE A 6 -6.33 46.40 -41.82
C PHE A 6 -7.45 45.36 -41.93
N GLU A 7 -7.17 44.23 -42.56
CA GLU A 7 -7.95 43.03 -42.26
C GLU A 7 -7.63 42.68 -40.82
N GLU A 8 -8.67 42.46 -40.01
CA GLU A 8 -8.52 42.10 -38.62
C GLU A 8 -7.70 40.81 -38.56
N LEU A 9 -6.58 40.83 -37.83
CA LEU A 9 -5.87 39.61 -37.47
C LEU A 9 -6.90 38.68 -36.82
N PRO A 10 -6.95 37.38 -37.17
CA PRO A 10 -7.88 36.46 -36.53
C PRO A 10 -7.65 36.54 -35.02
N VAL A 11 -8.73 36.80 -34.27
CA VAL A 11 -8.68 36.85 -32.81
C VAL A 11 -8.15 35.51 -32.33
N ALA A 12 -7.03 35.53 -31.60
CA ALA A 12 -6.37 34.33 -31.11
C ALA A 12 -7.37 33.44 -30.37
N SER A 13 -7.41 32.15 -30.71
CA SER A 13 -8.34 31.22 -30.09
C SER A 13 -7.94 30.97 -28.64
N ARG A 14 -8.66 31.57 -27.68
CA ARG A 14 -8.48 31.36 -26.23
C ARG A 14 -9.19 30.10 -25.76
N GLY A 15 -8.55 29.29 -24.92
CA GLY A 15 -9.18 28.12 -24.31
C GLY A 15 -8.39 27.47 -23.17
N VAL A 16 -8.96 26.41 -22.61
CA VAL A 16 -8.31 25.55 -21.60
C VAL A 16 -7.97 24.21 -22.23
N VAL A 17 -6.78 23.68 -21.94
CA VAL A 17 -6.36 22.33 -22.33
C VAL A 17 -6.18 21.51 -21.06
N MET A 18 -6.77 20.32 -21.01
CA MET A 18 -6.72 19.43 -19.85
C MET A 18 -6.46 18.01 -20.30
N CYS A 19 -5.63 17.26 -19.58
CA CYS A 19 -5.46 15.83 -19.80
C CYS A 19 -6.31 15.03 -18.80
N ALA A 20 -7.22 14.20 -19.31
CA ALA A 20 -8.04 13.31 -18.50
C ALA A 20 -8.59 12.14 -19.33
N GLY A 21 -8.19 10.93 -18.94
CA GLY A 21 -8.72 9.66 -19.41
C GLY A 21 -8.74 8.67 -18.24
N GLY A 22 -9.63 7.67 -18.28
CA GLY A 22 -9.81 6.74 -17.16
C GLY A 22 -10.60 7.33 -15.98
N VAL A 23 -11.05 6.46 -15.08
CA VAL A 23 -12.04 6.80 -14.04
C VAL A 23 -11.52 7.87 -13.08
N THR A 24 -10.27 7.75 -12.65
CA THR A 24 -9.61 8.68 -11.73
C THR A 24 -9.52 10.09 -12.31
N TYR A 25 -9.01 10.26 -13.52
CA TYR A 25 -8.79 11.60 -14.09
C TYR A 25 -10.07 12.23 -14.62
N LEU A 26 -11.00 11.47 -15.20
CA LEU A 26 -12.31 11.98 -15.59
C LEU A 26 -13.13 12.46 -14.37
N THR A 27 -13.04 11.76 -13.23
CA THR A 27 -13.66 12.20 -11.97
C THR A 27 -13.13 13.56 -11.51
N ASN A 28 -11.82 13.77 -11.57
CA ASN A 28 -11.20 15.03 -11.17
C ASN A 28 -11.51 16.15 -12.18
N ALA A 29 -11.39 15.85 -13.49
CA ALA A 29 -11.74 16.77 -14.58
C ALA A 29 -13.17 17.28 -14.47
N TYR A 30 -14.13 16.39 -14.20
CA TYR A 30 -15.53 16.77 -13.99
C TYR A 30 -15.65 17.82 -12.88
N ILE A 31 -15.06 17.58 -11.70
CA ILE A 31 -15.10 18.51 -10.58
C ILE A 31 -14.42 19.85 -10.93
N ALA A 32 -13.28 19.83 -11.62
CA ALA A 32 -12.55 21.02 -12.05
C ALA A 32 -13.35 21.86 -13.06
N LEU A 33 -13.97 21.21 -14.05
CA LEU A 33 -14.86 21.84 -15.04
C LEU A 33 -16.11 22.43 -14.40
N ARG A 34 -16.73 21.72 -13.45
CA ARG A 34 -17.87 22.25 -12.67
C ARG A 34 -17.48 23.49 -11.86
N LEU A 35 -16.26 23.55 -11.31
CA LEU A 35 -15.74 24.75 -10.66
C LEU A 35 -15.47 25.89 -11.65
N LEU A 36 -14.89 25.63 -12.81
CA LEU A 36 -14.72 26.64 -13.88
C LEU A 36 -16.08 27.27 -14.26
N ARG A 37 -17.11 26.46 -14.52
CA ARG A 37 -18.46 26.94 -14.86
C ARG A 37 -19.18 27.59 -13.67
N TYR A 38 -18.95 27.13 -12.43
CA TYR A 38 -19.43 27.81 -11.22
C TYR A 38 -18.86 29.23 -11.12
N HIS A 39 -17.55 29.39 -11.39
CA HIS A 39 -16.85 30.66 -11.40
C HIS A 39 -17.11 31.55 -12.63
N LYS A 40 -17.98 31.13 -13.56
CA LYS A 40 -18.32 31.88 -14.79
C LYS A 40 -17.14 32.04 -15.75
N CYS A 41 -16.22 31.07 -15.76
CA CYS A 41 -15.34 30.86 -16.89
C CYS A 41 -16.16 30.27 -18.05
N ASP A 42 -16.21 30.98 -19.16
CA ASP A 42 -16.92 30.62 -20.39
C ASP A 42 -15.98 30.11 -21.49
N LEU A 43 -14.65 30.09 -21.25
CA LEU A 43 -13.65 29.51 -22.15
C LEU A 43 -14.03 28.08 -22.60
N PRO A 44 -13.86 27.76 -23.90
CA PRO A 44 -13.95 26.39 -24.38
C PRO A 44 -12.84 25.54 -23.75
N VAL A 45 -13.11 24.25 -23.54
CA VAL A 45 -12.10 23.31 -23.02
C VAL A 45 -11.90 22.16 -23.99
N GLU A 46 -10.65 21.83 -24.29
CA GLU A 46 -10.27 20.57 -24.94
C GLU A 46 -9.76 19.61 -23.87
N VAL A 47 -10.45 18.49 -23.68
CA VAL A 47 -10.02 17.39 -22.80
C VAL A 47 -9.35 16.32 -23.67
N TRP A 48 -8.06 16.11 -23.43
CA TRP A 48 -7.22 15.17 -24.15
C TRP A 48 -7.08 13.88 -23.37
N TYR A 49 -7.25 12.76 -24.07
CA TYR A 49 -7.12 11.40 -23.56
C TYR A 49 -6.23 10.57 -24.50
N GLN A 50 -5.76 9.41 -24.06
CA GLN A 50 -4.84 8.60 -24.86
C GLN A 50 -5.55 7.99 -26.07
N ASP A 51 -6.50 7.09 -25.82
CA ASP A 51 -7.37 6.47 -26.83
C ASP A 51 -8.68 5.92 -26.23
N ALA A 52 -9.51 5.27 -27.05
CA ALA A 52 -10.83 4.78 -26.67
C ALA A 52 -10.86 3.84 -25.45
N SER A 53 -9.74 3.25 -25.01
CA SER A 53 -9.69 2.50 -23.75
C SER A 53 -9.97 3.37 -22.51
N GLU A 54 -9.69 4.67 -22.59
CA GLU A 54 -9.80 5.63 -21.50
C GLU A 54 -11.09 6.47 -21.50
N LEU A 55 -11.94 6.35 -22.54
CA LEU A 55 -13.13 7.17 -22.71
C LEU A 55 -14.15 6.52 -23.65
N ASP A 56 -15.42 6.44 -23.23
CA ASP A 56 -16.55 5.98 -24.02
C ASP A 56 -17.69 7.02 -24.10
N ASP A 57 -18.71 6.75 -24.91
CA ASP A 57 -19.85 7.66 -25.13
C ASP A 57 -20.64 7.94 -23.84
N ASP A 58 -20.77 6.95 -22.95
CA ASP A 58 -21.40 7.10 -21.64
C ASP A 58 -20.64 8.12 -20.79
N ALA A 59 -19.31 7.97 -20.66
CA ALA A 59 -18.46 8.92 -19.95
C ALA A 59 -18.50 10.32 -20.59
N VAL A 60 -18.50 10.44 -21.93
CA VAL A 60 -18.60 11.72 -22.64
C VAL A 60 -19.91 12.45 -22.31
N SER A 61 -21.05 11.74 -22.30
CA SER A 61 -22.38 12.34 -22.05
C SER A 61 -22.51 13.06 -20.70
N VAL A 62 -21.67 12.68 -19.73
CA VAL A 62 -21.60 13.31 -18.41
C VAL A 62 -21.07 14.74 -18.47
N PHE A 63 -20.38 15.12 -19.55
CA PHE A 63 -19.78 16.45 -19.74
C PHE A 63 -20.54 17.34 -20.73
N ASP A 64 -21.66 16.88 -21.31
CA ASP A 64 -22.45 17.61 -22.32
C ASP A 64 -22.83 19.04 -21.88
N ASP A 65 -23.13 19.25 -20.59
CA ASP A 65 -23.50 20.56 -20.05
C ASP A 65 -22.31 21.51 -19.79
N LEU A 66 -21.07 21.06 -20.06
CA LEU A 66 -19.84 21.73 -19.62
C LEU A 66 -19.04 22.42 -20.73
N LYS A 67 -19.51 22.40 -21.99
CA LYS A 67 -18.80 22.97 -23.17
C LYS A 67 -17.38 22.40 -23.32
N VAL A 68 -17.29 21.07 -23.39
CA VAL A 68 -16.03 20.32 -23.55
C VAL A 68 -15.98 19.70 -24.94
N THR A 69 -14.80 19.71 -25.56
CA THR A 69 -14.47 18.89 -26.73
C THR A 69 -13.45 17.84 -26.31
N PHE A 70 -13.76 16.56 -26.50
CA PHE A 70 -12.80 15.48 -26.26
C PHE A 70 -11.89 15.26 -27.47
N ARG A 71 -10.61 14.95 -27.24
CA ARG A 71 -9.61 14.66 -28.27
C ARG A 71 -8.72 13.47 -27.93
N SER A 72 -8.71 12.46 -28.80
CA SER A 72 -7.77 11.35 -28.75
C SER A 72 -6.40 11.79 -29.24
N SER A 73 -5.41 11.72 -28.35
CA SER A 73 -4.02 12.01 -28.69
C SER A 73 -3.40 10.97 -29.62
N ARG A 74 -3.83 9.70 -29.53
CA ARG A 74 -3.42 8.63 -30.42
C ARG A 74 -3.89 8.87 -31.85
N ASP A 75 -5.15 9.23 -32.05
CA ASP A 75 -5.70 9.49 -33.39
C ASP A 75 -5.07 10.73 -34.02
N GLU A 76 -4.94 11.81 -33.25
CA GLU A 76 -4.29 13.05 -33.68
C GLU A 76 -2.80 12.83 -34.03
N ALA A 77 -2.08 11.97 -33.29
CA ALA A 77 -0.70 11.59 -33.61
C ALA A 77 -0.62 10.75 -34.89
N LEU A 78 -1.47 9.72 -35.02
CA LEU A 78 -1.49 8.82 -36.18
C LEU A 78 -1.86 9.57 -37.47
N GLU A 79 -2.83 10.50 -37.42
CA GLU A 79 -3.20 11.34 -38.57
C GLU A 79 -2.02 12.20 -39.06
N LYS A 80 -1.19 12.71 -38.13
CA LYS A 80 -0.01 13.52 -38.45
C LYS A 80 1.26 12.70 -38.74
N GLY A 81 1.21 11.38 -38.65
CA GLY A 81 2.38 10.51 -38.78
C GLY A 81 3.41 10.69 -37.65
N LEU A 82 2.95 11.09 -36.47
CA LEU A 82 3.75 11.23 -35.25
C LEU A 82 3.66 9.97 -34.39
N THR A 83 4.63 9.76 -33.51
CA THR A 83 4.50 8.79 -32.41
C THR A 83 3.37 9.25 -31.48
N PRO A 84 2.44 8.37 -31.06
CA PRO A 84 1.48 8.69 -30.00
C PRO A 84 2.18 8.99 -28.66
N PRO A 85 1.73 10.00 -27.90
CA PRO A 85 2.24 10.25 -26.56
C PRO A 85 1.77 9.17 -25.58
N THR A 86 2.57 8.91 -24.55
CA THR A 86 2.18 8.06 -23.41
C THR A 86 2.58 8.73 -22.10
N GLY A 87 1.81 8.48 -21.04
CA GLY A 87 2.05 9.08 -19.72
C GLY A 87 2.14 10.61 -19.81
N TRP A 88 3.13 11.21 -19.13
CA TRP A 88 3.25 12.67 -19.07
C TRP A 88 3.58 13.36 -20.40
N ALA A 89 4.02 12.62 -21.44
CA ALA A 89 4.20 13.19 -22.78
C ALA A 89 2.88 13.74 -23.37
N LEU A 90 1.74 13.27 -22.85
CA LEU A 90 0.41 13.73 -23.25
C LEU A 90 0.22 15.23 -23.00
N LYS A 91 0.79 15.83 -21.95
CA LYS A 91 0.60 17.26 -21.63
C LYS A 91 1.19 18.19 -22.71
N PRO A 92 2.51 18.15 -23.02
CA PRO A 92 3.07 19.00 -24.07
C PRO A 92 2.53 18.63 -25.46
N PHE A 93 2.13 17.38 -25.70
CA PHE A 93 1.45 16.99 -26.95
C PHE A 93 0.09 17.67 -27.09
N ALA A 94 -0.77 17.59 -26.07
CA ALA A 94 -2.07 18.23 -26.03
C ALA A 94 -1.96 19.74 -26.18
N MET A 95 -1.00 20.38 -25.51
CA MET A 95 -0.71 21.80 -25.68
C MET A 95 -0.35 22.13 -27.13
N LEU A 96 0.60 21.40 -27.74
CA LEU A 96 1.04 21.61 -29.13
C LEU A 96 -0.06 21.40 -30.17
N HIS A 97 -0.92 20.41 -29.98
CA HIS A 97 -1.93 19.99 -30.97
C HIS A 97 -3.35 20.49 -30.68
N SER A 98 -3.56 21.20 -29.57
CA SER A 98 -4.77 21.98 -29.29
C SER A 98 -5.16 22.94 -30.41
N THR A 99 -6.44 23.30 -30.50
CA THR A 99 -6.91 24.34 -31.44
C THR A 99 -6.74 25.78 -30.92
N PHE A 100 -6.24 25.93 -29.69
CA PHE A 100 -6.07 27.23 -29.03
C PHE A 100 -4.70 27.84 -29.31
N ASP A 101 -4.68 29.07 -29.80
CA ASP A 101 -3.47 29.87 -29.92
C ASP A 101 -2.98 30.32 -28.54
N GLU A 102 -3.91 30.84 -27.72
CA GLU A 102 -3.67 31.20 -26.32
C GLU A 102 -4.35 30.16 -25.43
N LEU A 103 -3.57 29.39 -24.67
CA LEU A 103 -4.10 28.30 -23.85
C LEU A 103 -3.67 28.39 -22.39
N LEU A 104 -4.61 28.07 -21.50
CA LEU A 104 -4.32 27.65 -20.13
C LEU A 104 -4.34 26.12 -20.10
N TYR A 105 -3.16 25.50 -20.01
CA TYR A 105 -3.07 24.10 -19.59
C TYR A 105 -3.44 24.00 -18.11
N LEU A 106 -4.24 22.98 -17.74
CA LEU A 106 -4.68 22.72 -16.38
C LEU A 106 -4.80 21.20 -16.16
N ASP A 107 -4.04 20.65 -15.20
CA ASP A 107 -4.19 19.25 -14.78
C ASP A 107 -5.60 19.00 -14.21
N SER A 108 -6.14 17.80 -14.43
CA SER A 108 -7.52 17.47 -14.07
C SER A 108 -7.81 17.51 -12.57
N ASP A 109 -6.81 17.28 -11.72
CA ASP A 109 -6.87 17.43 -10.27
C ASP A 109 -6.40 18.81 -9.76
N ASN A 110 -6.38 19.82 -10.63
CA ASN A 110 -6.08 21.20 -10.29
C ASN A 110 -7.31 22.10 -10.30
N PHE A 111 -7.68 22.61 -9.13
CA PHE A 111 -8.98 23.25 -8.91
C PHE A 111 -8.86 24.77 -8.79
N VAL A 112 -9.49 25.48 -9.72
CA VAL A 112 -9.60 26.96 -9.65
C VAL A 112 -10.47 27.42 -8.49
N VAL A 113 -10.12 28.56 -7.88
CA VAL A 113 -10.91 29.20 -6.81
C VAL A 113 -11.62 30.49 -7.23
N ARG A 114 -11.44 30.90 -8.49
CA ARG A 114 -11.99 32.10 -9.16
C ARG A 114 -11.98 31.88 -10.68
N ASN A 115 -12.58 32.80 -11.45
CA ASN A 115 -12.46 32.77 -12.93
C ASN A 115 -10.99 33.05 -13.32
N PRO A 116 -10.31 32.18 -14.10
CA PRO A 116 -8.93 32.41 -14.55
C PRO A 116 -8.81 33.28 -15.82
N GLU A 117 -9.90 33.67 -16.48
CA GLU A 117 -9.87 34.41 -17.76
C GLU A 117 -9.03 35.70 -17.73
N TYR A 118 -9.01 36.42 -16.60
CA TYR A 118 -8.22 37.65 -16.46
C TYR A 118 -6.72 37.44 -16.62
N LEU A 119 -6.21 36.21 -16.48
CA LEU A 119 -4.79 35.92 -16.67
C LEU A 119 -4.37 36.16 -18.13
N PHE A 120 -5.25 35.91 -19.10
CA PHE A 120 -5.01 36.17 -20.52
C PHE A 120 -4.91 37.67 -20.88
N ASP A 121 -5.36 38.54 -19.96
CA ASP A 121 -5.29 39.99 -20.13
C ASP A 121 -4.34 40.66 -19.10
N SER A 122 -3.56 39.84 -18.37
CA SER A 122 -2.55 40.34 -17.41
C SER A 122 -1.39 41.05 -18.10
N ASP A 123 -0.79 42.04 -17.44
CA ASP A 123 0.38 42.75 -17.98
C ASP A 123 1.55 41.77 -18.22
N GLU A 124 1.67 40.74 -17.37
CA GLU A 124 2.67 39.69 -17.47
C GLU A 124 2.43 38.78 -18.69
N PHE A 125 1.21 38.30 -18.92
CA PHE A 125 0.93 37.51 -20.12
C PHE A 125 1.09 38.34 -21.40
N ASN A 126 0.59 39.58 -21.41
CA ASN A 126 0.76 40.50 -22.55
C ASN A 126 2.24 40.85 -22.83
N SER A 127 3.11 40.87 -21.81
CA SER A 127 4.53 41.21 -21.96
C SER A 127 5.42 40.02 -22.33
N PHE A 128 5.09 38.82 -21.85
CA PHE A 128 5.94 37.63 -21.94
C PHE A 128 5.37 36.51 -22.80
N GLY A 129 4.06 36.47 -23.04
CA GLY A 129 3.36 35.39 -23.77
C GLY A 129 3.40 34.02 -23.09
N ALA A 130 4.09 33.88 -21.96
CA ALA A 130 4.24 32.62 -21.21
C ALA A 130 4.29 32.92 -19.70
N VAL A 131 3.37 32.31 -18.96
CA VAL A 131 3.27 32.37 -17.50
C VAL A 131 3.33 30.95 -16.93
N PHE A 132 4.23 30.76 -15.98
CA PHE A 132 4.39 29.54 -15.20
C PHE A 132 4.20 29.84 -13.72
N TRP A 133 4.09 28.79 -12.90
CA TRP A 133 3.96 28.90 -11.45
C TRP A 133 5.10 28.17 -10.74
N PRO A 134 5.55 28.68 -9.58
CA PRO A 134 6.64 28.06 -8.84
C PRO A 134 6.20 26.73 -8.22
N ASP A 135 7.11 25.78 -8.18
CA ASP A 135 7.00 24.54 -7.41
C ASP A 135 7.71 24.67 -6.04
N LEU A 136 7.71 23.60 -5.25
CA LEU A 136 8.25 23.50 -3.90
C LEU A 136 9.78 23.47 -3.82
N GLN A 137 10.48 23.31 -4.94
CA GLN A 137 11.92 23.05 -4.96
C GLN A 137 12.66 23.89 -6.01
N LYS A 138 13.97 24.00 -5.81
CA LYS A 138 14.92 24.56 -6.77
C LYS A 138 15.91 23.46 -7.18
N SER A 139 16.15 23.32 -8.47
CA SER A 139 17.13 22.34 -8.97
C SER A 139 18.54 22.63 -8.47
N SER A 140 19.17 21.62 -7.86
CA SER A 140 20.56 21.70 -7.37
C SER A 140 21.53 22.17 -8.47
N PRO A 141 22.51 23.04 -8.17
CA PRO A 141 23.51 23.48 -9.14
C PRO A 141 24.45 22.34 -9.59
N PHE A 142 24.46 21.21 -8.88
CA PHE A 142 25.21 20.01 -9.24
C PHE A 142 24.39 19.00 -10.04
N ASN A 143 23.13 19.30 -10.38
CA ASN A 143 22.30 18.41 -11.19
C ASN A 143 22.90 18.25 -12.60
N LYS A 144 23.02 17.00 -13.08
CA LYS A 144 23.61 16.68 -14.38
C LYS A 144 22.81 17.24 -15.56
N ILE A 145 21.51 17.54 -15.37
CA ILE A 145 20.64 18.13 -16.39
C ILE A 145 21.21 19.43 -16.97
N TRP A 146 21.85 20.28 -16.14
CA TRP A 146 22.47 21.53 -16.58
C TRP A 146 23.53 21.27 -17.66
N ASN A 147 24.46 20.36 -17.38
CA ASN A 147 25.51 19.98 -18.33
C ASN A 147 24.95 19.23 -19.55
N LEU A 148 23.96 18.35 -19.36
CA LEU A 148 23.31 17.60 -20.44
C LEU A 148 22.64 18.52 -21.48
N LEU A 149 22.08 19.64 -21.02
CA LEU A 149 21.44 20.64 -21.87
C LEU A 149 22.38 21.77 -22.32
N GLY A 150 23.61 21.85 -21.78
CA GLY A 150 24.54 22.95 -22.03
C GLY A 150 24.08 24.28 -21.42
N LEU A 151 23.44 24.22 -20.26
CA LEU A 151 22.91 25.35 -19.50
C LEU A 151 23.76 25.59 -18.24
N PHE A 152 23.88 26.85 -17.84
CA PHE A 152 24.43 27.20 -16.54
C PHE A 152 23.36 27.05 -15.44
N PRO A 153 23.72 26.55 -14.24
CA PRO A 153 22.82 26.55 -13.09
C PRO A 153 22.22 27.92 -12.77
N ARG A 154 20.95 27.92 -12.37
CA ARG A 154 20.19 29.12 -11.99
C ARG A 154 19.54 28.93 -10.62
N ASP A 155 19.51 29.99 -9.81
CA ASP A 155 18.83 30.02 -8.51
C ASP A 155 17.41 30.55 -8.68
N GLU A 156 16.51 29.67 -9.09
CA GLU A 156 15.11 29.93 -9.41
C GLU A 156 14.27 28.71 -9.03
N TRP A 157 12.97 28.91 -8.82
CA TRP A 157 12.03 27.83 -8.57
C TRP A 157 11.85 26.95 -9.82
N GLU A 158 11.68 25.65 -9.59
CA GLU A 158 11.19 24.74 -10.62
C GLU A 158 9.77 25.12 -11.04
N PHE A 159 9.37 24.75 -12.26
CA PHE A 159 7.99 24.98 -12.69
C PHE A 159 7.08 23.88 -12.17
N GLU A 160 5.89 24.24 -11.70
CA GLU A 160 4.77 23.30 -11.60
C GLU A 160 4.09 23.20 -12.98
N SER A 161 4.01 21.99 -13.53
CA SER A 161 3.37 21.72 -14.83
C SER A 161 1.85 21.62 -14.75
N GLY A 162 1.28 21.45 -13.55
CA GLY A 162 -0.16 21.34 -13.34
C GLY A 162 -0.99 22.57 -13.71
N GLN A 163 -0.34 23.71 -13.98
CA GLN A 163 -0.93 24.81 -14.75
C GLN A 163 0.14 25.57 -15.55
N ILE A 164 -0.15 25.88 -16.82
CA ILE A 164 0.75 26.65 -17.70
C ILE A 164 -0.12 27.54 -18.61
N LEU A 165 0.18 28.84 -18.69
CA LEU A 165 -0.55 29.77 -19.57
C LEU A 165 0.39 30.30 -20.65
N ILE A 166 0.08 30.05 -21.93
CA ILE A 166 0.97 30.37 -23.05
C ILE A 166 0.22 30.83 -24.32
N ASN A 167 0.83 31.74 -25.07
CA ASN A 167 0.57 31.91 -26.51
C ASN A 167 1.42 30.88 -27.28
N LYS A 168 0.83 29.72 -27.58
CA LYS A 168 1.47 28.55 -28.19
C LYS A 168 2.30 28.89 -29.43
N ASN A 169 1.81 29.82 -30.26
CA ASN A 169 2.45 30.15 -31.54
C ASN A 169 3.81 30.86 -31.37
N ASP A 170 4.03 31.56 -30.25
CA ASP A 170 5.31 32.20 -29.94
C ASP A 170 6.36 31.22 -29.35
N PHE A 171 5.91 30.03 -28.93
CA PHE A 171 6.70 29.07 -28.14
C PHE A 171 6.70 27.64 -28.70
N LEU A 172 6.52 27.48 -30.02
CA LEU A 172 6.52 26.16 -30.66
C LEU A 172 7.84 25.40 -30.46
N GLU A 173 9.02 26.03 -30.54
CA GLU A 173 10.30 25.32 -30.39
C GLU A 173 10.55 24.80 -28.96
N PRO A 174 10.37 25.58 -27.87
CA PRO A 174 10.52 25.04 -26.52
C PRO A 174 9.41 24.03 -26.18
N LEU A 175 8.18 24.17 -26.68
CA LEU A 175 7.14 23.14 -26.48
C LEU A 175 7.49 21.82 -27.18
N GLN A 176 7.96 21.86 -28.43
CA GLN A 176 8.45 20.68 -29.15
C GLN A 176 9.64 20.04 -28.42
N PHE A 177 10.51 20.83 -27.81
CA PHE A 177 11.62 20.30 -27.02
C PHE A 177 11.17 19.72 -25.68
N ALA A 178 10.19 20.30 -25.00
CA ALA A 178 9.57 19.71 -23.81
C ALA A 178 8.92 18.36 -24.16
N LEU A 179 8.16 18.28 -25.27
CA LEU A 179 7.62 17.02 -25.80
C LEU A 179 8.73 16.00 -26.10
N GLN A 180 9.82 16.42 -26.76
CA GLN A 180 10.96 15.54 -27.03
C GLN A 180 11.64 15.06 -25.73
N MET A 181 11.76 15.91 -24.71
CA MET A 181 12.27 15.49 -23.39
C MET A 181 11.39 14.45 -22.71
N ASN A 182 10.07 14.54 -22.91
CA ASN A 182 9.10 13.56 -22.40
C ASN A 182 9.18 12.23 -23.17
N TYR A 183 9.35 12.26 -24.50
CA TYR A 183 9.60 11.03 -25.29
C TYR A 183 10.94 10.37 -24.93
N ASP A 184 11.99 11.16 -24.71
CA ASP A 184 13.31 10.71 -24.26
C ASP A 184 13.36 10.49 -22.73
N ALA A 185 12.27 10.01 -22.10
CA ALA A 185 12.14 9.87 -20.65
C ALA A 185 13.35 9.22 -19.96
N ASP A 186 13.91 8.13 -20.54
CA ASP A 186 15.13 7.46 -20.06
C ASP A 186 16.32 8.39 -19.83
N LYS A 187 16.47 9.36 -20.74
CA LYS A 187 17.61 10.26 -20.79
C LYS A 187 17.45 11.39 -19.78
N TYR A 188 16.23 11.87 -19.57
CA TYR A 188 15.96 13.07 -18.79
C TYR A 188 15.42 12.79 -17.37
N TYR A 189 14.53 11.81 -17.17
CA TYR A 189 13.91 11.56 -15.86
C TYR A 189 14.84 10.94 -14.81
N GLN A 190 16.01 10.45 -15.22
CA GLN A 190 17.12 10.16 -14.31
C GLN A 190 17.74 11.42 -13.67
N HIS A 191 17.34 12.63 -14.09
CA HIS A 191 17.90 13.91 -13.63
C HIS A 191 16.82 14.93 -13.19
N ILE A 192 15.57 14.79 -13.63
CA ILE A 192 14.43 15.63 -13.23
C ILE A 192 13.23 14.75 -12.91
N TRP A 193 12.34 15.21 -12.03
CA TRP A 193 11.18 14.42 -11.62
C TRP A 193 10.02 14.62 -12.60
N GLY A 194 9.96 13.75 -13.61
CA GLY A 194 8.89 13.71 -14.62
C GLY A 194 8.89 14.91 -15.58
N ASP A 195 7.70 15.20 -16.12
CA ASP A 195 7.45 16.29 -17.05
C ASP A 195 7.57 17.67 -16.41
N LYS A 196 7.24 17.76 -15.11
CA LYS A 196 7.19 18.95 -14.27
C LYS A 196 8.14 20.06 -14.71
N ASP A 197 9.45 19.77 -14.70
CA ASP A 197 10.48 20.77 -14.95
C ASP A 197 11.02 20.77 -16.41
N THR A 198 10.48 19.93 -17.29
CA THR A 198 10.86 19.89 -18.73
C THR A 198 10.60 21.21 -19.42
N PHE A 199 9.49 21.87 -19.11
CA PHE A 199 9.12 23.19 -19.65
C PHE A 199 10.15 24.27 -19.27
N ARG A 200 10.58 24.33 -18.01
CA ARG A 200 11.59 25.29 -17.53
C ARG A 200 12.90 25.12 -18.29
N PHE A 201 13.37 23.87 -18.37
CA PHE A 201 14.59 23.54 -19.11
C PHE A 201 14.48 23.83 -20.60
N ALA A 202 13.31 23.65 -21.21
CA ALA A 202 13.07 24.02 -22.60
C ALA A 202 13.10 25.55 -22.81
N TRP A 203 12.43 26.35 -21.97
CA TRP A 203 12.48 27.80 -22.07
C TRP A 203 13.90 28.35 -21.96
N HIS A 204 14.70 27.83 -21.02
CA HIS A 204 16.12 28.18 -20.92
C HIS A 204 16.95 27.71 -22.11
N LYS A 205 16.68 26.52 -22.64
CA LYS A 205 17.39 25.97 -23.81
C LYS A 205 17.26 26.84 -25.06
N PHE A 206 16.10 27.48 -25.24
CA PHE A 206 15.82 28.40 -26.34
C PHE A 206 15.96 29.88 -25.96
N ASN A 207 16.45 30.18 -24.74
CA ASN A 207 16.60 31.54 -24.20
C ASN A 207 15.31 32.38 -24.36
N ARG A 208 14.16 31.77 -24.05
CA ARG A 208 12.84 32.40 -24.05
C ARG A 208 12.55 32.98 -22.68
N SER A 209 11.99 34.20 -22.66
CA SER A 209 11.50 34.82 -21.42
C SER A 209 10.14 34.24 -21.02
N PHE A 210 9.81 34.37 -19.74
CA PHE A 210 8.52 33.99 -19.16
C PHE A 210 8.28 34.86 -17.91
N ALA A 211 7.04 34.92 -17.46
CA ALA A 211 6.69 35.45 -16.14
C ALA A 211 6.33 34.32 -15.17
N MET A 212 6.56 34.54 -13.88
CA MET A 212 6.22 33.61 -12.80
C MET A 212 5.93 34.42 -11.52
N PRO A 213 4.83 34.16 -10.80
CA PRO A 213 4.53 34.87 -9.55
C PRO A 213 5.62 34.64 -8.49
N GLU A 214 5.99 35.69 -7.76
CA GLU A 214 6.97 35.62 -6.66
C GLU A 214 6.40 34.99 -5.38
N THR A 215 5.08 34.81 -5.30
CA THR A 215 4.42 34.26 -4.10
C THR A 215 4.62 32.76 -4.01
N GLU A 216 5.18 32.30 -2.89
CA GLU A 216 5.48 30.89 -2.65
C GLU A 216 4.23 29.99 -2.64
N VAL A 217 4.46 28.68 -2.81
CA VAL A 217 3.41 27.67 -2.75
C VAL A 217 3.00 27.43 -1.30
N GLU A 218 1.70 27.50 -1.02
CA GLU A 218 1.15 27.10 0.28
C GLU A 218 0.75 25.62 0.24
N LEU A 219 1.26 24.82 1.18
CA LEU A 219 0.93 23.40 1.29
C LEU A 219 -0.19 23.16 2.32
N LEU A 220 -1.24 22.47 1.89
CA LEU A 220 -2.31 21.99 2.77
C LEU A 220 -2.22 20.48 2.98
N THR A 221 -2.60 20.03 4.19
CA THR A 221 -2.52 18.62 4.60
C THR A 221 -3.83 18.18 5.23
N ALA A 222 -4.34 17.00 4.85
CA ALA A 222 -5.44 16.36 5.56
C ALA A 222 -4.96 15.80 6.92
N ALA A 223 -5.82 15.74 7.93
CA ALA A 223 -5.45 15.21 9.25
C ALA A 223 -5.00 13.73 9.24
N SER A 224 -5.48 12.97 8.25
CA SER A 224 -5.08 11.59 7.93
C SER A 224 -4.14 11.47 6.72
N GLY A 225 -3.71 12.60 6.14
CA GLY A 225 -2.97 12.65 4.87
C GLY A 225 -1.45 12.52 5.00
N PRO A 226 -0.73 12.61 3.86
CA PRO A 226 0.73 12.56 3.81
C PRO A 226 1.37 13.67 4.65
N LYS A 227 2.43 13.38 5.39
CA LYS A 227 3.11 14.36 6.26
C LYS A 227 3.71 15.57 5.52
N ASN A 228 3.87 15.48 4.20
CA ASN A 228 4.53 16.50 3.37
C ASN A 228 3.53 17.41 2.63
N GLY A 229 2.25 17.41 3.01
CA GLY A 229 1.18 18.06 2.26
C GLY A 229 0.54 17.12 1.25
N GLY A 230 -0.64 17.52 0.76
CA GLY A 230 -1.38 16.80 -0.29
C GLY A 230 -2.19 17.70 -1.22
N VAL A 231 -2.11 19.03 -1.03
CA VAL A 231 -2.61 20.03 -1.97
C VAL A 231 -1.61 21.19 -2.04
N MET A 232 -1.18 21.57 -3.24
CA MET A 232 -0.39 22.78 -3.51
C MET A 232 -1.34 23.93 -3.86
N CYS A 233 -1.25 25.03 -3.11
CA CYS A 233 -2.03 26.25 -3.35
C CYS A 233 -1.14 27.31 -3.98
N GLN A 234 -1.53 27.76 -5.17
CA GLN A 234 -0.73 28.67 -6.01
C GLN A 234 -1.50 29.97 -6.32
N HIS A 235 -0.71 31.02 -6.52
CA HIS A 235 -1.13 32.41 -6.41
C HIS A 235 -0.95 33.16 -7.74
N ASP A 236 -1.70 34.24 -7.95
CA ASP A 236 -1.46 35.18 -9.05
C ASP A 236 -0.38 36.22 -8.69
N PHE A 237 -0.08 37.12 -9.62
CA PHE A 237 0.91 38.20 -9.44
C PHE A 237 0.53 39.22 -8.35
N GLU A 238 -0.73 39.23 -7.87
CA GLU A 238 -1.17 40.01 -6.70
C GLU A 238 -1.09 39.20 -5.38
N GLY A 239 -0.53 37.99 -5.40
CA GLY A 239 -0.42 37.09 -4.24
C GLY A 239 -1.75 36.46 -3.83
N ARG A 240 -2.76 36.45 -4.70
CA ARG A 240 -4.11 35.93 -4.41
C ARG A 240 -4.20 34.49 -4.91
N ARG A 241 -4.68 33.56 -4.06
CA ARG A 241 -4.84 32.16 -4.46
C ARG A 241 -5.78 32.05 -5.66
N ILE A 242 -5.35 31.28 -6.67
CA ILE A 242 -6.10 30.99 -7.89
C ILE A 242 -6.20 29.48 -8.15
N PHE A 243 -5.16 28.70 -7.85
CA PHE A 243 -5.11 27.25 -8.07
C PHE A 243 -4.96 26.46 -6.76
N GLN A 244 -5.47 25.23 -6.74
CA GLN A 244 -5.40 24.27 -5.64
C GLN A 244 -5.20 22.86 -6.23
N HIS A 245 -3.95 22.50 -6.49
CA HIS A 245 -3.55 21.25 -7.13
C HIS A 245 -3.55 20.11 -6.11
N ARG A 246 -4.49 19.16 -6.20
CA ARG A 246 -4.61 17.98 -5.30
C ARG A 246 -3.70 16.83 -5.75
N ASN A 247 -2.46 17.15 -6.08
CA ASN A 247 -1.47 16.26 -6.69
C ASN A 247 -1.36 14.86 -6.06
N ILE A 248 -1.44 14.76 -4.72
CA ILE A 248 -1.44 13.47 -3.98
C ILE A 248 -2.85 13.06 -3.53
N LEU A 249 -3.72 14.02 -3.16
CA LEU A 249 -5.06 13.74 -2.62
C LEU A 249 -6.17 13.85 -3.68
N LYS A 250 -5.97 13.29 -4.88
CA LYS A 250 -6.96 13.24 -5.97
C LYS A 250 -8.34 12.79 -5.49
N TRP A 251 -9.41 13.33 -6.07
CA TRP A 251 -10.78 12.88 -5.76
C TRP A 251 -11.00 11.48 -6.30
N GLN A 252 -11.59 10.61 -5.47
CA GLN A 252 -11.92 9.22 -5.79
C GLN A 252 -13.42 9.07 -6.00
N LEU A 253 -13.84 8.41 -7.08
CA LEU A 253 -15.27 8.30 -7.42
C LEU A 253 -16.04 7.55 -6.33
N PHE A 254 -15.58 6.36 -5.94
CA PHE A 254 -16.22 5.56 -4.88
C PHE A 254 -15.35 5.39 -3.61
N GLY A 255 -14.12 5.90 -3.62
CA GLY A 255 -13.16 5.76 -2.51
C GLY A 255 -13.25 6.82 -1.40
N GLU A 256 -12.33 6.73 -0.44
CA GLU A 256 -12.17 7.72 0.62
C GLU A 256 -11.72 9.07 0.05
N ASN A 257 -12.31 10.15 0.56
CA ASN A 257 -12.01 11.51 0.17
C ASN A 257 -11.85 12.37 1.43
N PRO A 258 -10.65 12.41 2.05
CA PRO A 258 -10.44 13.11 3.33
C PRO A 258 -10.64 14.62 3.20
N GLN A 259 -11.06 15.27 4.29
CA GLN A 259 -11.18 16.73 4.35
C GLN A 259 -9.80 17.38 4.46
N VAL A 260 -9.60 18.49 3.75
CA VAL A 260 -8.33 19.24 3.73
C VAL A 260 -8.59 20.62 4.30
N ALA A 261 -8.11 20.86 5.52
CA ALA A 261 -8.24 22.17 6.16
C ALA A 261 -7.61 23.27 5.29
N GLY A 262 -8.37 24.32 5.00
CA GLY A 262 -7.93 25.41 4.12
C GLY A 262 -8.23 25.22 2.62
N PHE A 263 -8.76 24.06 2.18
CA PHE A 263 -9.17 23.86 0.78
C PHE A 263 -10.46 24.63 0.47
N LEU A 264 -10.37 25.61 -0.41
CA LEU A 264 -11.52 26.43 -0.81
C LEU A 264 -12.48 25.63 -1.69
N HIS A 265 -13.77 25.89 -1.53
CA HIS A 265 -14.88 25.25 -2.26
C HIS A 265 -15.07 23.75 -2.02
N GLU A 266 -14.44 23.14 -1.00
CA GLU A 266 -14.57 21.70 -0.72
C GLU A 266 -16.04 21.17 -0.68
N PRO A 267 -17.02 21.88 -0.06
CA PRO A 267 -18.42 21.46 -0.08
C PRO A 267 -19.06 21.45 -1.48
N LEU A 268 -18.61 22.32 -2.40
CA LEU A 268 -19.05 22.31 -3.79
C LEU A 268 -18.41 21.14 -4.55
N CYS A 269 -17.12 20.86 -4.34
CA CYS A 269 -16.46 19.70 -4.93
C CYS A 269 -17.16 18.39 -4.54
N ARG A 270 -17.51 18.24 -3.24
CA ARG A 270 -18.28 17.07 -2.75
C ARG A 270 -19.69 16.99 -3.34
N LYS A 271 -20.34 18.13 -3.58
CA LYS A 271 -21.62 18.17 -4.30
C LYS A 271 -21.47 17.70 -5.74
N PHE A 272 -20.45 18.18 -6.46
CA PHE A 272 -20.19 17.78 -7.85
C PHE A 272 -19.78 16.30 -7.95
N LEU A 273 -19.00 15.78 -7.00
CA LEU A 273 -18.69 14.35 -6.89
C LEU A 273 -19.95 13.49 -6.69
N ASN A 274 -20.91 13.95 -5.87
CA ASN A 274 -22.18 13.23 -5.70
C ASN A 274 -23.06 13.31 -6.95
N GLU A 275 -23.12 14.44 -7.64
CA GLU A 275 -23.83 14.54 -8.93
C GLU A 275 -23.18 13.64 -10.00
N LEU A 276 -21.86 13.50 -10.01
CA LEU A 276 -21.15 12.58 -10.87
C LEU A 276 -21.55 11.12 -10.59
N ARG A 277 -21.62 10.71 -9.31
CA ARG A 277 -22.10 9.37 -8.90
C ARG A 277 -23.55 9.08 -9.30
N GLU A 278 -24.38 10.11 -9.43
CA GLU A 278 -25.77 10.00 -9.91
C GLU A 278 -25.85 9.88 -11.44
N ARG A 279 -24.85 10.40 -12.17
CA ARG A 279 -24.80 10.44 -13.64
C ARG A 279 -23.95 9.35 -14.27
N TRP A 280 -22.97 8.80 -13.54
CA TRP A 280 -21.97 7.86 -14.07
C TRP A 280 -21.67 6.75 -13.06
N ASN A 281 -21.60 5.52 -13.58
CA ASN A 281 -21.28 4.31 -12.80
C ASN A 281 -19.77 4.08 -12.63
N GLY A 282 -18.91 4.91 -13.23
CA GLY A 282 -17.46 4.75 -13.20
C GLY A 282 -16.93 3.59 -14.04
N LYS A 283 -17.70 3.10 -15.02
CA LYS A 283 -17.23 2.14 -16.02
C LYS A 283 -16.95 2.83 -17.35
N ILE A 284 -16.07 2.23 -18.13
CA ILE A 284 -15.68 2.65 -19.48
C ILE A 284 -15.64 1.39 -20.35
N ASN A 285 -16.24 1.43 -21.54
CA ASN A 285 -16.36 0.30 -22.48
C ASN A 285 -16.99 -0.96 -21.86
N ALA A 286 -18.03 -0.80 -21.03
CA ALA A 286 -18.80 -1.93 -20.53
C ALA A 286 -19.74 -2.47 -21.62
N ASP A 287 -19.62 -3.76 -21.97
CA ASP A 287 -20.44 -4.41 -23.00
C ASP A 287 -21.96 -4.21 -22.77
N GLU A 288 -22.68 -3.84 -23.83
CA GLU A 288 -24.12 -3.64 -23.77
C GLU A 288 -24.89 -4.95 -23.49
N ILE A 289 -25.78 -4.89 -22.50
CA ILE A 289 -26.77 -5.90 -22.11
C ILE A 289 -26.21 -7.14 -21.36
N THR A 290 -26.10 -7.00 -20.05
CA THR A 290 -26.79 -7.93 -19.15
C THR A 290 -28.02 -7.21 -18.56
N PRO A 291 -29.24 -7.77 -18.59
CA PRO A 291 -30.43 -7.04 -18.15
C PRO A 291 -30.35 -6.54 -16.70
N GLN A 292 -30.64 -5.24 -16.52
CA GLN A 292 -30.55 -4.48 -15.27
C GLN A 292 -31.64 -4.88 -14.24
N SER A 293 -31.74 -6.15 -13.86
CA SER A 293 -32.83 -6.67 -13.01
C SER A 293 -32.45 -7.82 -12.06
N VAL A 294 -31.16 -8.02 -11.75
CA VAL A 294 -30.73 -9.04 -10.75
C VAL A 294 -29.69 -8.51 -9.75
N LEU A 295 -28.87 -7.50 -10.09
CA LEU A 295 -27.76 -7.07 -9.21
C LEU A 295 -28.09 -5.98 -8.19
N ASN A 296 -29.24 -5.29 -8.29
CA ASN A 296 -29.69 -4.36 -7.25
C ASN A 296 -30.45 -5.04 -6.09
N ASP A 297 -30.94 -6.27 -6.29
CA ASP A 297 -31.74 -6.98 -5.28
C ASP A 297 -30.89 -7.83 -4.31
N VAL A 298 -29.58 -8.00 -4.54
CA VAL A 298 -28.68 -8.68 -3.58
C VAL A 298 -28.07 -7.67 -2.59
N ALA A 299 -27.61 -6.52 -3.07
CA ALA A 299 -27.03 -5.48 -2.21
C ALA A 299 -28.05 -4.88 -1.24
N VAL A 300 -29.28 -4.59 -1.68
CA VAL A 300 -30.31 -3.99 -0.82
C VAL A 300 -30.86 -5.01 0.21
N HIS A 301 -30.85 -6.31 -0.09
CA HIS A 301 -31.32 -7.34 0.86
C HIS A 301 -30.27 -7.79 1.90
N LEU A 302 -29.00 -7.46 1.70
CA LEU A 302 -27.93 -7.69 2.68
C LEU A 302 -27.83 -6.57 3.73
N PHE A 303 -28.15 -5.33 3.38
CA PHE A 303 -28.04 -4.19 4.29
C PHE A 303 -29.31 -3.86 5.11
N ASP A 304 -30.48 -4.37 4.72
CA ASP A 304 -31.76 -4.11 5.44
C ASP A 304 -32.18 -5.26 6.38
N GLN A 305 -31.22 -6.11 6.79
CA GLN A 305 -31.45 -7.16 7.79
C GLN A 305 -31.35 -6.60 9.22
N PRO A 306 -32.39 -6.73 10.09
CA PRO A 306 -32.45 -6.04 11.39
C PRO A 306 -31.43 -6.43 12.47
N TRP A 307 -30.42 -7.26 12.17
CA TRP A 307 -29.41 -7.72 13.14
C TRP A 307 -28.10 -6.92 13.12
N LEU A 308 -27.87 -6.06 12.12
CA LEU A 308 -26.59 -5.34 12.00
C LEU A 308 -26.47 -4.05 12.83
N LEU A 309 -27.57 -3.56 13.42
CA LEU A 309 -27.60 -2.32 14.23
C LEU A 309 -28.39 -2.45 15.54
N ALA A 310 -28.30 -3.59 16.24
CA ALA A 310 -28.70 -3.64 17.66
C ALA A 310 -28.05 -4.81 18.45
N GLY A 311 -27.23 -4.44 19.44
CA GLY A 311 -27.36 -5.05 20.77
C GLY A 311 -26.48 -6.24 21.13
N VAL A 312 -25.49 -5.96 21.98
CA VAL A 312 -25.36 -6.76 23.21
C VAL A 312 -26.72 -6.74 23.94
N GLY A 313 -27.42 -7.87 24.10
CA GLY A 313 -28.52 -7.95 25.08
C GLY A 313 -29.79 -8.76 24.78
N ARG A 314 -29.68 -10.07 24.55
CA ARG A 314 -30.54 -11.16 25.09
C ARG A 314 -32.10 -11.05 25.15
N VAL A 315 -32.74 -12.01 24.45
CA VAL A 315 -33.60 -13.12 25.00
C VAL A 315 -35.15 -13.06 25.01
N LYS A 316 -35.73 -14.20 24.53
CA LYS A 316 -37.03 -14.88 24.80
C LYS A 316 -38.32 -14.54 24.04
N GLU A 317 -38.88 -15.61 23.45
CA GLU A 317 -40.30 -15.97 23.65
C GLU A 317 -40.42 -17.39 24.26
N HIS A 318 -41.58 -17.71 24.85
CA HIS A 318 -41.85 -18.94 25.61
C HIS A 318 -43.23 -19.54 25.25
N ARG A 319 -43.31 -20.87 25.12
CA ARG A 319 -44.42 -21.70 25.68
C ARG A 319 -44.01 -23.19 25.73
N VAL A 320 -43.60 -23.70 26.90
CA VAL A 320 -44.43 -24.37 27.94
C VAL A 320 -44.84 -25.81 27.59
N THR A 321 -44.20 -26.76 28.28
CA THR A 321 -44.87 -27.68 29.24
C THR A 321 -43.85 -28.22 30.26
N THR A 322 -44.16 -28.05 31.57
CA THR A 322 -43.78 -28.89 32.75
C THR A 322 -42.29 -29.25 32.99
N THR A 323 -41.70 -29.10 34.19
CA THR A 323 -42.21 -28.78 35.55
C THR A 323 -41.05 -28.35 36.47
N ASP A 324 -41.36 -27.59 37.53
CA ASP A 324 -40.63 -27.42 38.81
C ASP A 324 -39.21 -26.79 38.78
N ASN A 325 -38.82 -25.85 39.67
CA ASN A 325 -39.48 -25.24 40.83
C ASN A 325 -38.82 -23.87 41.21
N LEU A 326 -39.63 -22.88 41.67
CA LEU A 326 -39.38 -21.87 42.76
C LEU A 326 -38.05 -21.05 42.78
N TYR A 327 -37.90 -19.74 43.05
CA TYR A 327 -38.69 -18.51 43.39
C TYR A 327 -37.81 -17.29 42.95
N GLY A 328 -38.20 -16.00 42.94
CA GLY A 328 -39.51 -15.35 43.07
C GLY A 328 -39.45 -13.88 43.61
N MET A 329 -39.92 -12.90 42.79
CA MET A 329 -40.36 -11.51 43.16
C MET A 329 -39.29 -10.39 43.36
N ARG A 330 -39.32 -9.26 42.61
CA ARG A 330 -40.02 -7.93 42.80
C ARG A 330 -39.09 -6.86 43.45
N GLU A 331 -39.20 -5.53 43.31
CA GLU A 331 -39.92 -4.58 42.42
C GLU A 331 -39.33 -3.15 42.62
N HIS A 332 -39.43 -2.26 41.60
CA HIS A 332 -39.48 -0.78 41.64
C HIS A 332 -38.43 0.12 42.37
N GLY A 333 -38.04 1.23 41.69
CA GLY A 333 -37.91 2.55 42.36
C GLY A 333 -36.74 3.46 41.96
N LEU A 334 -37.01 4.54 41.22
CA LEU A 334 -36.09 5.69 41.04
C LEU A 334 -36.25 6.71 42.18
N VAL A 335 -35.18 7.04 42.92
CA VAL A 335 -35.03 8.32 43.66
C VAL A 335 -33.56 8.77 43.64
N ASN A 336 -33.33 10.09 43.65
CA ASN A 336 -32.03 10.74 43.51
C ASN A 336 -31.49 11.32 44.85
N ASN A 337 -30.19 11.66 44.88
CA ASN A 337 -29.43 12.50 45.83
C ASN A 337 -28.74 11.91 47.10
N ARG A 338 -27.39 11.99 47.03
CA ARG A 338 -26.40 12.50 48.00
C ARG A 338 -25.89 11.67 49.21
N SER A 339 -24.55 11.68 49.25
CA SER A 339 -23.61 11.72 50.40
C SER A 339 -23.33 10.49 51.28
N TRP A 340 -22.14 9.93 51.04
CA TRP A 340 -21.10 9.56 52.04
C TRP A 340 -21.53 8.83 53.33
N ALA A 341 -21.35 7.51 53.33
CA ALA A 341 -20.60 6.80 54.38
C ALA A 341 -20.29 5.35 53.94
N ALA A 342 -19.02 4.93 54.08
CA ALA A 342 -18.66 3.54 54.35
C ALA A 342 -18.48 3.38 55.88
N PRO A 343 -18.42 2.17 56.48
CA PRO A 343 -18.32 0.84 55.86
C PRO A 343 -19.30 -0.22 56.41
N GLU A 344 -19.44 -1.36 55.73
CA GLU A 344 -19.00 -2.68 56.24
C GLU A 344 -19.25 -3.80 55.20
N SER A 345 -18.56 -4.92 55.38
CA SER A 345 -18.33 -5.93 54.35
C SER A 345 -19.48 -6.94 54.17
N THR A 346 -19.82 -7.24 52.92
CA THR A 346 -19.60 -8.54 52.24
C THR A 346 -20.57 -8.68 51.06
N PHE A 347 -20.06 -9.05 49.88
CA PHE A 347 -20.34 -10.31 49.18
C PHE A 347 -19.53 -10.37 47.88
N VAL A 348 -19.28 -11.59 47.39
CA VAL A 348 -18.39 -11.90 46.26
C VAL A 348 -19.10 -11.61 44.93
N ASP A 349 -18.39 -11.03 43.97
CA ASP A 349 -18.81 -10.82 42.56
C ASP A 349 -17.88 -11.64 41.63
N PRO A 350 -18.35 -12.19 40.49
CA PRO A 350 -17.69 -13.32 39.82
C PRO A 350 -16.57 -12.95 38.81
N ASP A 351 -15.96 -11.77 38.92
CA ASP A 351 -14.80 -11.37 38.10
C ASP A 351 -13.49 -11.67 38.84
N GLU A 352 -12.75 -12.67 38.38
CA GLU A 352 -11.36 -12.87 38.84
C GLU A 352 -10.47 -11.68 38.43
N ILE A 353 -9.50 -11.36 39.31
CA ILE A 353 -8.49 -10.33 39.08
C ILE A 353 -7.53 -10.80 37.97
N ALA A 354 -7.29 -9.95 36.97
CA ALA A 354 -6.30 -10.16 35.92
C ALA A 354 -4.89 -9.63 36.32
N GLY A 355 -4.82 -8.66 37.23
CA GLY A 355 -3.56 -8.12 37.77
C GLY A 355 -3.79 -6.93 38.71
N GLY A 356 -2.72 -6.37 39.28
CA GLY A 356 -2.81 -5.22 40.19
C GLY A 356 -1.51 -4.42 40.31
N ILE A 357 -1.63 -3.13 40.63
CA ILE A 357 -0.53 -2.15 40.68
C ILE A 357 -0.74 -1.24 41.90
N ARG A 358 0.31 -1.02 42.71
CA ARG A 358 0.28 0.01 43.78
C ARG A 358 0.88 1.32 43.33
N LEU A 359 0.15 2.42 43.58
CA LEU A 359 0.52 3.78 43.21
C LEU A 359 0.22 4.73 44.37
N ALA A 360 1.24 5.42 44.87
CA ALA A 360 1.17 6.39 45.98
C ALA A 360 0.45 5.88 47.26
N GLY A 361 0.51 4.57 47.53
CA GLY A 361 -0.12 3.93 48.69
C GLY A 361 -1.52 3.36 48.44
N ASN A 362 -2.13 3.66 47.28
CA ASN A 362 -3.40 3.06 46.84
C ASN A 362 -3.13 1.84 45.94
N GLU A 363 -4.05 0.88 45.94
CA GLU A 363 -3.95 -0.38 45.20
C GLU A 363 -4.98 -0.41 44.08
N ILE A 364 -4.48 -0.40 42.84
CA ILE A 364 -5.27 -0.36 41.61
C ILE A 364 -5.36 -1.78 41.06
N ARG A 365 -6.56 -2.30 40.81
CA ARG A 365 -6.79 -3.69 40.38
C ARG A 365 -7.40 -3.72 38.99
N PHE A 366 -6.93 -4.64 38.15
CA PHE A 366 -7.41 -4.86 36.79
C PHE A 366 -8.22 -6.15 36.79
N LEU A 367 -9.50 -6.05 36.46
CA LEU A 367 -10.42 -7.20 36.42
C LEU A 367 -10.41 -7.84 35.02
N LYS A 368 -10.68 -9.14 34.92
CA LYS A 368 -10.77 -9.85 33.62
C LYS A 368 -11.84 -9.26 32.68
N SER A 369 -12.82 -8.53 33.22
CA SER A 369 -13.82 -7.77 32.45
C SER A 369 -13.30 -6.45 31.83
N GLY A 370 -12.00 -6.13 31.97
CA GLY A 370 -11.39 -4.91 31.45
C GLY A 370 -11.64 -3.66 32.29
N ARG A 371 -12.30 -3.80 33.45
CA ARG A 371 -12.51 -2.73 34.43
C ARG A 371 -11.30 -2.55 35.35
N VAL A 372 -11.14 -1.35 35.88
CA VAL A 372 -10.06 -0.97 36.80
C VAL A 372 -10.67 -0.44 38.10
N GLU A 373 -10.37 -1.07 39.23
CA GLU A 373 -10.74 -0.63 40.58
C GLU A 373 -9.57 0.05 41.29
N GLY A 374 -9.82 0.80 42.37
CA GLY A 374 -8.80 1.38 43.25
C GLY A 374 -8.33 2.79 42.88
N LEU A 375 -8.90 3.37 41.82
CA LEU A 375 -8.69 4.77 41.40
C LEU A 375 -9.82 5.72 41.84
N GLU A 376 -10.85 5.23 42.52
CA GLU A 376 -12.08 5.98 42.82
C GLU A 376 -11.83 7.22 43.69
N SER A 377 -10.77 7.19 44.51
CA SER A 377 -10.32 8.32 45.33
C SER A 377 -9.88 9.56 44.51
N THR A 378 -9.69 9.42 43.19
CA THR A 378 -9.34 10.52 42.28
C THR A 378 -10.55 11.19 41.60
N GLY A 379 -11.75 10.60 41.70
CA GLY A 379 -13.00 11.20 41.21
C GLY A 379 -13.25 11.12 39.70
N LEU A 380 -12.51 10.27 38.97
CA LEU A 380 -12.67 10.03 37.53
C LEU A 380 -13.16 8.60 37.29
N TRP A 381 -14.17 8.45 36.43
CA TRP A 381 -15.02 7.25 36.37
C TRP A 381 -14.91 6.43 35.06
N TYR A 382 -14.21 6.95 34.06
CA TYR A 382 -14.00 6.28 32.77
C TYR A 382 -12.55 6.45 32.30
N TRP A 383 -11.98 5.36 31.78
CA TRP A 383 -10.63 5.32 31.25
C TRP A 383 -10.59 4.51 29.94
N GLN A 384 -9.88 5.01 28.92
CA GLN A 384 -9.62 4.28 27.68
C GLN A 384 -8.12 3.97 27.58
N ILE A 385 -7.78 2.68 27.54
CA ILE A 385 -6.40 2.21 27.41
C ILE A 385 -6.11 1.90 25.94
N LYS A 386 -5.00 2.42 25.40
CA LYS A 386 -4.48 2.12 24.07
C LYS A 386 -2.99 1.82 24.14
N MET A 387 -2.57 0.70 23.55
CA MET A 387 -1.14 0.50 23.24
C MET A 387 -0.78 1.30 21.98
N GLY A 388 0.43 1.85 21.96
CA GLY A 388 1.05 2.38 20.76
C GLY A 388 1.32 1.28 19.74
N ARG A 389 1.50 1.68 18.47
CA ARG A 389 1.64 0.81 17.28
C ARG A 389 2.77 -0.24 17.39
N PHE A 390 3.71 -0.08 18.32
CA PHE A 390 4.84 -0.99 18.53
C PHE A 390 4.88 -1.64 19.93
N GLY A 391 3.85 -1.46 20.76
CA GLY A 391 3.75 -2.04 22.11
C GLY A 391 4.69 -1.44 23.16
N ASP A 392 5.41 -0.38 22.80
CA ASP A 392 6.44 0.32 23.57
C ASP A 392 5.93 1.51 24.41
N VAL A 393 4.68 1.93 24.13
CA VAL A 393 4.01 3.05 24.77
C VAL A 393 2.59 2.64 25.18
N LEU A 394 2.21 2.89 26.43
CA LEU A 394 0.84 2.75 26.91
C LEU A 394 0.21 4.13 27.13
N TYR A 395 -0.92 4.35 26.50
CA TYR A 395 -1.76 5.54 26.67
C TYR A 395 -2.95 5.17 27.55
N ILE A 396 -3.13 5.90 28.65
CA ILE A 396 -4.31 5.78 29.51
C ILE A 396 -4.98 7.15 29.53
N HIS A 397 -6.12 7.25 28.84
CA HIS A 397 -6.90 8.49 28.74
C HIS A 397 -8.01 8.47 29.79
N GLY A 398 -8.09 9.48 30.64
CA GLY A 398 -9.20 9.69 31.56
C GLY A 398 -10.13 10.80 31.11
N ASP A 399 -11.33 10.83 31.69
CA ASP A 399 -12.21 12.00 31.56
C ASP A 399 -11.51 13.29 32.01
N ARG A 400 -11.85 14.41 31.36
CA ARG A 400 -11.32 15.78 31.60
C ARG A 400 -9.88 16.04 31.15
N ASN A 401 -9.45 15.47 30.01
CA ASN A 401 -8.13 15.74 29.39
C ASN A 401 -6.92 15.32 30.23
N VAL A 402 -7.09 14.48 31.26
CA VAL A 402 -5.97 13.91 32.02
C VAL A 402 -5.45 12.70 31.25
N GLU A 403 -4.23 12.82 30.74
CA GLU A 403 -3.55 11.79 29.97
C GLU A 403 -2.35 11.26 30.77
N MET A 404 -2.26 9.93 30.85
CA MET A 404 -1.06 9.25 31.34
C MET A 404 -0.37 8.56 30.17
N LEU A 405 0.89 8.96 29.94
CA LEU A 405 1.77 8.39 28.93
C LEU A 405 2.84 7.57 29.64
N LEU A 406 2.88 6.26 29.41
CA LEU A 406 3.92 5.37 29.92
C LEU A 406 4.78 4.88 28.74
N ARG A 407 6.10 4.92 28.88
CA ARG A 407 7.07 4.37 27.92
C ARG A 407 7.87 3.27 28.58
N PHE A 408 8.10 2.18 27.84
CA PHE A 408 8.95 1.10 28.32
C PHE A 408 10.42 1.53 28.28
N ARG A 409 11.16 1.26 29.36
CA ARG A 409 12.58 1.56 29.52
C ARG A 409 13.37 0.27 29.72
N ASP A 410 13.90 -0.27 28.63
CA ASP A 410 14.76 -1.46 28.59
C ASP A 410 16.23 -1.14 28.93
N ASP A 411 16.60 0.14 28.93
CA ASP A 411 17.93 0.65 29.33
C ASP A 411 18.12 0.76 30.85
N LEU A 412 17.08 0.50 31.64
CA LEU A 412 17.12 0.52 33.10
C LEU A 412 17.18 -0.91 33.68
N PRO A 413 17.91 -1.12 34.79
CA PRO A 413 17.86 -2.40 35.51
C PRO A 413 16.42 -2.75 35.86
N PHE A 414 16.04 -4.02 35.65
CA PHE A 414 14.71 -4.58 35.91
C PHE A 414 13.57 -4.11 34.99
N SER A 415 13.87 -3.47 33.85
CA SER A 415 12.95 -3.20 32.73
C SER A 415 11.60 -2.60 33.15
N CYS A 416 11.56 -1.29 33.40
CA CYS A 416 10.39 -0.63 33.98
C CYS A 416 9.62 0.26 33.00
N TRP A 417 8.39 0.62 33.38
CA TRP A 417 7.63 1.66 32.70
C TRP A 417 7.87 3.01 33.39
N GLU A 418 8.31 3.99 32.62
CA GLU A 418 8.51 5.36 33.06
C GLU A 418 7.52 6.26 32.32
N GLY A 419 6.89 7.21 33.01
CA GLY A 419 5.83 7.98 32.38
C GLY A 419 5.59 9.35 32.97
N SER A 420 4.58 10.00 32.43
CA SER A 420 4.13 11.30 32.90
C SER A 420 2.61 11.37 32.90
N ILE A 421 2.07 11.99 33.95
CA ILE A 421 0.65 12.29 34.10
C ILE A 421 0.44 13.81 34.01
N GLY A 422 -0.59 14.24 33.29
CA GLY A 422 -0.86 15.66 33.11
C GLY A 422 -2.12 15.96 32.32
N GLU A 423 -2.47 17.24 32.28
CA GLU A 423 -3.31 17.81 31.22
C GLU A 423 -2.39 18.32 30.11
N ARG A 424 -2.92 18.55 28.89
CA ARG A 424 -2.13 18.83 27.65
C ARG A 424 -0.94 19.80 27.80
N ASP A 425 -1.05 20.79 28.68
CA ASP A 425 -0.06 21.85 28.87
C ASP A 425 0.79 21.71 30.15
N SER A 426 0.58 20.68 30.98
CA SER A 426 1.39 20.45 32.21
C SER A 426 1.51 18.98 32.62
N PHE A 427 2.68 18.39 32.35
CA PHE A 427 3.02 17.01 32.71
C PHE A 427 3.96 16.93 33.92
N ARG A 428 3.76 15.95 34.79
CA ARG A 428 4.68 15.59 35.89
C ARG A 428 5.23 14.17 35.69
N PRO A 429 6.54 13.95 35.87
CA PRO A 429 7.13 12.62 35.76
C PRO A 429 6.72 11.72 36.93
N VAL A 430 6.42 10.45 36.63
CA VAL A 430 6.07 9.40 37.58
C VAL A 430 6.82 8.12 37.20
N ARG A 431 7.43 7.47 38.19
CA ARG A 431 8.16 6.21 38.01
C ARG A 431 7.35 5.07 38.60
N MET A 432 7.16 3.98 37.85
CA MET A 432 6.44 2.81 38.33
C MET A 432 7.36 1.81 39.01
N ALA A 433 6.77 0.87 39.74
CA ALA A 433 7.47 -0.28 40.32
C ALA A 433 8.03 -1.20 39.21
N PRO A 434 9.06 -2.04 39.51
CA PRO A 434 9.64 -2.98 38.54
C PRO A 434 8.61 -3.95 37.96
N PHE A 435 8.84 -4.43 36.73
CA PHE A 435 7.93 -5.35 36.05
C PHE A 435 7.64 -6.64 36.84
N SER A 436 8.64 -7.14 37.58
CA SER A 436 8.53 -8.30 38.49
C SER A 436 7.61 -8.10 39.70
N GLU A 437 7.26 -6.86 40.04
CA GLU A 437 6.28 -6.54 41.10
C GLU A 437 4.87 -6.32 40.54
N LEU A 438 4.76 -5.92 39.26
CA LEU A 438 3.50 -5.70 38.55
C LEU A 438 2.92 -7.01 38.00
N PHE A 439 3.82 -7.91 37.57
CA PHE A 439 3.54 -9.27 37.15
C PHE A 439 4.50 -10.19 37.89
N PRO A 440 4.09 -10.78 39.02
CA PRO A 440 4.90 -11.82 39.65
C PRO A 440 4.91 -13.03 38.70
N ILE A 441 5.98 -13.13 37.91
CA ILE A 441 6.39 -14.39 37.32
C ILE A 441 6.51 -15.36 38.50
N GLU A 442 5.72 -16.44 38.52
CA GLU A 442 5.92 -17.48 39.51
C GLU A 442 7.38 -17.92 39.43
N SER A 443 8.10 -17.72 40.52
CA SER A 443 9.53 -17.91 40.55
C SER A 443 9.82 -19.39 40.32
N PHE A 444 10.28 -19.74 39.12
CA PHE A 444 11.03 -20.97 38.94
C PHE A 444 12.25 -20.89 39.84
N GLY A 445 12.12 -21.59 40.97
CA GLY A 445 13.06 -21.58 42.07
C GLY A 445 14.44 -22.05 41.61
N SER A 446 15.44 -21.50 42.26
CA SER A 446 16.84 -21.88 42.09
C SER A 446 17.13 -23.34 42.42
N GLU A 447 18.30 -23.77 41.95
CA GLU A 447 19.04 -24.98 42.31
C GLU A 447 18.74 -26.25 41.50
N VAL A 448 19.73 -26.60 40.70
CA VAL A 448 19.92 -27.93 40.12
C VAL A 448 20.34 -28.88 41.24
N GLU A 449 19.40 -29.64 41.81
CA GLU A 449 19.74 -30.92 42.42
C GLU A 449 19.51 -32.05 41.41
N SER A 450 20.59 -32.79 41.14
CA SER A 450 20.57 -33.93 40.24
C SER A 450 19.89 -35.14 40.89
N SER A 451 18.65 -35.44 40.49
CA SER A 451 18.13 -36.80 40.58
C SER A 451 17.38 -37.18 39.31
N LEU A 452 17.75 -38.33 38.75
CA LEU A 452 17.14 -38.89 37.55
C LEU A 452 15.77 -39.47 37.88
N SER A 453 14.74 -38.99 37.19
CA SER A 453 13.55 -39.80 36.89
C SER A 453 13.17 -39.59 35.43
N GLU A 454 13.30 -40.64 34.62
CA GLU A 454 12.72 -40.70 33.28
C GLU A 454 11.19 -40.68 33.38
N GLN A 455 10.61 -39.49 33.46
CA GLN A 455 9.26 -39.28 32.97
C GLN A 455 9.37 -38.86 31.52
N VAL A 456 8.89 -39.72 30.62
CA VAL A 456 8.71 -39.37 29.20
C VAL A 456 7.52 -38.41 29.12
N THR A 457 7.77 -37.14 29.44
CA THR A 457 6.84 -36.05 29.20
C THR A 457 6.85 -35.75 27.71
N THR A 458 5.75 -36.03 27.02
CA THR A 458 5.59 -35.64 25.61
C THR A 458 5.78 -34.13 25.50
N LYS A 459 6.76 -33.71 24.72
CA LYS A 459 7.04 -32.29 24.49
C LYS A 459 6.05 -31.76 23.47
N LYS A 460 5.10 -30.95 23.94
CA LYS A 460 4.13 -30.28 23.07
C LYS A 460 4.47 -28.81 22.89
N LEU A 461 4.38 -28.29 21.67
CA LEU A 461 4.68 -26.90 21.32
C LEU A 461 3.46 -26.22 20.71
N LEU A 462 3.07 -25.07 21.26
CA LEU A 462 2.00 -24.22 20.74
C LEU A 462 2.61 -22.93 20.20
N LEU A 463 2.68 -22.84 18.87
CA LEU A 463 3.14 -21.69 18.14
C LEU A 463 1.98 -20.76 17.82
N THR A 464 2.17 -19.47 18.10
CA THR A 464 1.26 -18.40 17.72
C THR A 464 2.02 -17.33 16.95
N ASN A 465 1.36 -16.65 16.01
CA ASN A 465 1.93 -15.46 15.38
C ASN A 465 0.89 -14.34 15.31
N SER A 466 1.23 -13.16 15.81
CA SER A 466 0.40 -11.96 15.71
C SER A 466 0.63 -11.13 14.43
N ALA A 467 1.54 -11.56 13.55
CA ALA A 467 1.72 -10.97 12.23
C ALA A 467 0.66 -11.46 11.25
N THR A 468 0.21 -10.58 10.35
CA THR A 468 -0.87 -10.84 9.39
C THR A 468 -0.40 -10.97 7.94
N GLY A 469 0.90 -10.88 7.68
CA GLY A 469 1.46 -10.95 6.33
C GLY A 469 1.68 -12.39 5.86
N ILE A 470 1.29 -12.70 4.62
CA ILE A 470 1.42 -14.04 3.98
C ILE A 470 2.82 -14.63 4.20
N GLY A 471 3.88 -13.84 3.95
CA GLY A 471 5.26 -14.29 4.14
C GLY A 471 5.59 -14.62 5.60
N ASP A 472 5.12 -13.84 6.59
CA ASP A 472 5.37 -14.15 8.01
C ASP A 472 4.65 -15.44 8.45
N LEU A 473 3.47 -15.73 7.88
CA LEU A 473 2.73 -16.97 8.13
C LEU A 473 3.45 -18.19 7.52
N ILE A 474 3.94 -18.09 6.29
CA ILE A 474 4.73 -19.15 5.64
C ILE A 474 6.04 -19.42 6.41
N HIS A 475 6.73 -18.39 6.87
CA HIS A 475 7.90 -18.57 7.74
C HIS A 475 7.53 -19.21 9.09
N SER A 476 6.32 -18.98 9.61
CA SER A 476 5.84 -19.62 10.84
C SER A 476 5.57 -21.11 10.62
N LEU A 477 5.01 -21.47 9.46
CA LEU A 477 4.85 -22.87 9.03
C LEU A 477 6.21 -23.57 8.91
N TYR A 478 7.19 -22.97 8.23
CA TYR A 478 8.52 -23.60 8.10
C TYR A 478 9.22 -23.80 9.46
N VAL A 479 9.00 -22.89 10.41
CA VAL A 479 9.50 -23.02 11.80
C VAL A 479 8.72 -24.09 12.57
N ALA A 480 7.40 -24.22 12.36
CA ALA A 480 6.60 -25.29 12.96
C ALA A 480 7.06 -26.68 12.48
N VAL A 481 7.30 -26.83 11.18
CA VAL A 481 7.87 -28.07 10.60
C VAL A 481 9.25 -28.35 11.17
N GLY A 482 10.14 -27.35 11.21
CA GLY A 482 11.46 -27.47 11.84
C GLY A 482 11.45 -27.76 13.35
N ALA A 483 10.33 -27.50 14.03
CA ALA A 483 10.14 -27.83 15.43
C ALA A 483 9.61 -29.26 15.64
N ALA A 484 9.00 -29.89 14.63
CA ALA A 484 8.52 -31.27 14.73
C ALA A 484 9.64 -32.31 14.92
N ASP A 485 10.90 -31.96 14.62
CA ASP A 485 12.08 -32.75 14.97
C ASP A 485 12.44 -32.71 16.48
N LEU A 486 11.85 -31.78 17.25
CA LEU A 486 12.20 -31.48 18.64
C LEU A 486 11.05 -31.69 19.65
N TYR A 487 9.82 -31.79 19.15
CA TYR A 487 8.57 -31.86 19.90
C TYR A 487 7.69 -32.98 19.33
N ASP A 488 7.02 -33.73 20.20
CA ASP A 488 6.14 -34.85 19.81
C ASP A 488 4.83 -34.36 19.14
N GLU A 489 4.44 -33.11 19.39
CA GLU A 489 3.24 -32.47 18.85
C GLU A 489 3.50 -30.96 18.70
N VAL A 490 3.36 -30.42 17.48
CA VAL A 490 3.44 -28.98 17.22
C VAL A 490 2.10 -28.48 16.70
N VAL A 491 1.52 -27.48 17.37
CA VAL A 491 0.30 -26.79 16.92
C VAL A 491 0.67 -25.37 16.50
N LEU A 492 0.43 -25.01 15.24
CA LEU A 492 0.55 -23.64 14.74
C LEU A 492 -0.84 -23.00 14.62
N VAL A 493 -1.12 -22.03 15.48
CA VAL A 493 -2.37 -21.25 15.41
C VAL A 493 -2.18 -20.06 14.45
N SER A 494 -3.01 -20.02 13.42
CA SER A 494 -3.01 -19.00 12.36
C SER A 494 -4.43 -18.52 12.06
N PRO A 495 -4.68 -17.20 11.94
CA PRO A 495 -5.97 -16.66 11.50
C PRO A 495 -6.26 -16.95 10.01
N ARG A 496 -5.38 -17.70 9.34
CA ARG A 496 -5.41 -18.09 7.93
C ARG A 496 -5.04 -19.58 7.76
N ALA A 497 -5.55 -20.42 8.65
CA ALA A 497 -5.33 -21.87 8.60
C ALA A 497 -5.93 -22.53 7.35
N ASP A 498 -6.97 -21.89 6.81
CA ASP A 498 -7.83 -22.28 5.66
C ASP A 498 -7.12 -22.50 4.32
N TRP A 499 -5.93 -21.91 4.10
CA TRP A 499 -5.09 -22.20 2.93
C TRP A 499 -3.69 -22.67 3.30
N LEU A 500 -3.28 -22.53 4.57
CA LEU A 500 -2.02 -23.06 5.08
C LEU A 500 -2.08 -24.58 5.29
N ASP A 501 -3.27 -25.13 5.52
CA ASP A 501 -3.53 -26.58 5.63
C ASP A 501 -3.22 -27.36 4.34
N ARG A 502 -3.21 -26.69 3.18
CA ARG A 502 -2.66 -27.22 1.91
C ARG A 502 -1.24 -27.75 2.08
N ALA A 503 -0.49 -27.27 3.07
CA ALA A 503 0.81 -27.80 3.45
C ALA A 503 0.69 -28.75 4.67
N CYS A 504 0.67 -30.05 4.42
CA CYS A 504 0.65 -31.08 5.47
C CYS A 504 2.08 -31.47 5.90
N HIS A 505 2.28 -31.68 7.21
CA HIS A 505 3.46 -32.37 7.76
C HIS A 505 3.04 -33.21 8.98
N PRO A 506 3.44 -34.50 9.10
CA PRO A 506 2.87 -35.43 10.10
C PRO A 506 2.99 -35.00 11.57
N GLY A 507 3.99 -34.18 11.92
CA GLY A 507 4.19 -33.65 13.28
C GLY A 507 3.64 -32.24 13.53
N VAL A 508 2.93 -31.63 12.56
CA VAL A 508 2.42 -30.25 12.67
C VAL A 508 0.92 -30.18 12.37
N THR A 509 0.16 -29.65 13.32
CA THR A 509 -1.25 -29.29 13.13
C THR A 509 -1.37 -27.78 12.92
N VAL A 510 -1.96 -27.34 11.81
CA VAL A 510 -2.33 -25.94 11.60
C VAL A 510 -3.78 -25.74 12.08
N ALA A 511 -4.02 -24.76 12.95
CA ALA A 511 -5.32 -24.53 13.58
C ALA A 511 -5.77 -23.06 13.44
N SER A 512 -7.07 -22.85 13.22
CA SER A 512 -7.69 -21.51 13.16
C SER A 512 -7.91 -20.88 14.54
N GLU A 513 -8.06 -21.70 15.57
CA GLU A 513 -8.29 -21.30 16.97
C GLU A 513 -7.29 -21.98 17.91
N LEU A 514 -7.17 -21.48 19.14
CA LEU A 514 -6.38 -22.13 20.19
C LEU A 514 -7.01 -23.48 20.57
N PRO A 515 -6.22 -24.54 20.82
CA PRO A 515 -6.74 -25.79 21.35
C PRO A 515 -7.53 -25.57 22.65
N THR A 516 -8.62 -26.32 22.86
CA THR A 516 -9.43 -26.24 24.10
C THR A 516 -8.73 -26.83 25.32
N ASP A 517 -7.71 -27.66 25.11
CA ASP A 517 -6.84 -28.25 26.13
C ASP A 517 -5.36 -28.00 25.75
N PHE A 518 -4.86 -26.82 26.11
CA PHE A 518 -3.46 -26.41 25.88
C PHE A 518 -2.61 -26.43 27.15
N GLU A 519 -3.13 -26.99 28.27
CA GLU A 519 -2.33 -27.17 29.47
C GLU A 519 -1.18 -28.16 29.21
N GLY A 520 0.05 -27.78 29.59
CA GLY A 520 1.25 -28.58 29.34
C GLY A 520 1.94 -28.35 27.98
N TYR A 521 1.44 -27.46 27.13
CA TYR A 521 2.17 -26.99 25.95
C TYR A 521 3.22 -25.93 26.33
N GLU A 522 4.43 -26.04 25.76
CA GLU A 522 5.36 -24.91 25.68
C GLU A 522 4.78 -23.89 24.67
N THR A 523 4.60 -22.64 25.08
CA THR A 523 3.98 -21.60 24.23
C THR A 523 5.02 -20.60 23.73
N VAL A 524 5.11 -20.44 22.40
CA VAL A 524 5.99 -19.46 21.77
C VAL A 524 5.19 -18.56 20.83
N ASN A 525 5.33 -17.24 20.99
CA ASN A 525 4.75 -16.26 20.08
C ASN A 525 5.83 -15.68 19.16
N LEU A 526 5.75 -16.07 17.89
CA LEU A 526 6.68 -15.74 16.81
C LEU A 526 6.62 -14.25 16.41
N GLY A 527 5.53 -13.55 16.71
CA GLY A 527 5.36 -12.11 16.41
C GLY A 527 6.09 -11.17 17.39
N ILE A 528 6.58 -11.69 18.51
CA ILE A 528 7.20 -10.87 19.57
C ILE A 528 8.57 -10.31 19.14
N ARG A 529 8.87 -9.07 19.56
CA ARG A 529 10.17 -8.40 19.38
C ARG A 529 10.65 -8.28 17.92
N TYR A 530 9.75 -8.21 16.94
CA TYR A 530 10.07 -7.99 15.51
C TYR A 530 11.09 -6.85 15.29
N HIS A 531 11.01 -5.77 16.06
CA HIS A 531 11.95 -4.64 15.97
C HIS A 531 13.40 -5.02 16.32
N LEU A 532 13.63 -6.02 17.19
CA LEU A 532 14.96 -6.49 17.56
C LEU A 532 15.60 -7.36 16.47
N MET A 533 14.84 -8.14 15.68
CA MET A 533 15.41 -8.90 14.54
C MET A 533 16.26 -7.98 13.65
N ASN A 534 15.68 -6.84 13.28
CA ASN A 534 16.33 -5.85 12.43
C ASN A 534 17.65 -5.33 13.07
N ARG A 535 17.70 -5.14 14.40
CA ARG A 535 18.91 -4.74 15.14
C ARG A 535 20.02 -5.80 15.08
N HIS A 536 19.66 -7.07 15.03
CA HIS A 536 20.59 -8.20 15.10
C HIS A 536 21.00 -8.78 13.73
N GLY A 537 20.50 -8.24 12.61
CA GLY A 537 20.92 -8.65 11.27
C GLY A 537 20.63 -10.11 10.91
N LYS A 538 19.69 -10.77 11.60
CA LYS A 538 19.33 -12.18 11.33
C LYS A 538 18.25 -12.30 10.25
N SER A 539 18.27 -13.42 9.53
CA SER A 539 17.19 -13.78 8.61
C SER A 539 15.87 -13.94 9.37
N ARG A 540 14.75 -13.88 8.65
CA ARG A 540 13.42 -14.05 9.25
C ARG A 540 13.31 -15.42 9.91
N LEU A 541 13.78 -16.48 9.25
CA LEU A 541 13.74 -17.86 9.70
C LEU A 541 14.70 -18.13 10.86
N ASP A 542 15.96 -17.66 10.81
CA ASP A 542 16.91 -17.82 11.92
C ASP A 542 16.43 -17.14 13.21
N TRP A 543 15.76 -15.99 13.07
CA TRP A 543 15.18 -15.31 14.22
C TRP A 543 14.02 -16.08 14.81
N LEU A 544 13.06 -16.51 13.99
CA LEU A 544 11.87 -17.23 14.45
C LEU A 544 12.23 -18.61 15.02
N SER A 545 13.10 -19.36 14.35
CA SER A 545 13.63 -20.63 14.88
C SER A 545 14.34 -20.42 16.22
N GLY A 546 15.13 -19.34 16.34
CA GLY A 546 15.79 -18.96 17.59
C GLY A 546 14.86 -18.52 18.74
N LEU A 547 13.58 -18.22 18.47
CA LEU A 547 12.56 -18.02 19.51
C LEU A 547 12.01 -19.35 20.05
N VAL A 548 12.01 -20.40 19.22
CA VAL A 548 11.63 -21.77 19.61
C VAL A 548 12.79 -22.50 20.30
N GLY A 549 14.01 -22.37 19.77
CA GLY A 549 15.22 -22.89 20.41
C GLY A 549 16.42 -22.91 19.47
N GLN A 550 17.64 -22.94 20.04
CA GLN A 550 18.88 -22.93 19.24
C GLN A 550 19.07 -24.18 18.36
N SER A 551 18.35 -25.26 18.63
CA SER A 551 18.35 -26.49 17.84
C SER A 551 17.23 -26.55 16.79
N CYS A 552 16.30 -25.59 16.78
CA CYS A 552 15.24 -25.53 15.78
C CYS A 552 15.83 -25.06 14.45
N ILE A 553 15.60 -25.81 13.38
CA ILE A 553 16.05 -25.48 12.02
C ILE A 553 14.81 -25.52 11.13
N ALA A 554 14.37 -24.35 10.65
CA ALA A 554 13.19 -24.28 9.79
C ALA A 554 13.34 -25.15 8.52
N ALA A 555 12.25 -25.82 8.14
CA ALA A 555 12.21 -26.79 7.06
C ALA A 555 10.95 -26.62 6.21
N ARG A 556 10.93 -27.18 5.00
CA ARG A 556 9.71 -27.24 4.17
C ARG A 556 8.80 -28.37 4.66
N PRO A 557 7.46 -28.21 4.58
CA PRO A 557 6.52 -29.32 4.79
C PRO A 557 6.77 -30.47 3.80
N ASP A 558 6.45 -31.70 4.21
CA ASP A 558 6.66 -32.91 3.40
C ASP A 558 5.76 -32.93 2.15
N PHE A 559 4.56 -32.38 2.28
CA PHE A 559 3.57 -32.32 1.22
C PHE A 559 2.97 -30.92 1.12
N VAL A 560 2.81 -30.43 -0.12
CA VAL A 560 2.03 -29.24 -0.44
C VAL A 560 1.05 -29.65 -1.54
N ASP A 561 -0.24 -29.48 -1.30
CA ASP A 561 -1.27 -29.59 -2.31
C ASP A 561 -1.05 -28.50 -3.38
N THR A 562 -0.63 -28.95 -4.55
CA THR A 562 -0.44 -28.14 -5.75
C THR A 562 -1.50 -28.43 -6.82
N SER A 563 -2.60 -29.11 -6.44
CA SER A 563 -3.73 -29.28 -7.36
C SER A 563 -4.36 -27.93 -7.69
N LEU A 564 -4.64 -27.73 -8.97
CA LEU A 564 -5.35 -26.56 -9.48
C LEU A 564 -6.85 -26.85 -9.36
N ARG A 565 -7.59 -26.09 -8.55
CA ARG A 565 -9.02 -26.35 -8.31
C ARG A 565 -9.86 -25.78 -9.44
N ASP A 566 -9.72 -24.48 -9.70
CA ASP A 566 -10.39 -23.77 -10.80
C ASP A 566 -9.36 -23.13 -11.76
N PRO A 567 -9.13 -23.71 -12.96
CA PRO A 567 -8.23 -23.13 -13.95
C PRO A 567 -8.82 -21.86 -14.60
N ILE A 568 -7.98 -20.86 -14.87
CA ILE A 568 -8.37 -19.70 -15.69
C ILE A 568 -8.36 -20.09 -17.18
N ASP A 569 -9.47 -20.67 -17.66
CA ASP A 569 -9.65 -21.07 -19.06
C ASP A 569 -9.61 -19.89 -20.06
N GLU A 570 -9.71 -18.65 -19.57
CA GLU A 570 -9.70 -17.41 -20.35
C GLU A 570 -8.33 -17.10 -20.97
N PHE A 571 -7.24 -17.65 -20.40
CA PHE A 571 -5.87 -17.38 -20.85
C PHE A 571 -5.14 -18.66 -21.27
N SER A 572 -4.90 -18.83 -22.57
CA SER A 572 -4.22 -20.02 -23.11
C SER A 572 -2.75 -20.16 -22.68
N ARG A 573 -2.10 -19.06 -22.27
CA ARG A 573 -0.72 -19.02 -21.76
C ARG A 573 -0.46 -17.68 -21.06
N TYR A 574 -0.27 -17.69 -19.74
CA TYR A 574 -0.08 -16.46 -18.97
C TYR A 574 1.07 -16.50 -17.96
N VAL A 575 1.51 -15.31 -17.56
CA VAL A 575 2.54 -15.06 -16.55
C VAL A 575 2.02 -14.05 -15.54
N VAL A 576 2.38 -14.21 -14.27
CA VAL A 576 1.86 -13.38 -13.19
C VAL A 576 2.92 -12.42 -12.68
N PHE A 577 2.61 -11.14 -12.57
CA PHE A 577 3.46 -10.17 -11.88
C PHE A 577 2.85 -9.80 -10.52
N ALA A 578 3.69 -9.73 -9.49
CA ALA A 578 3.36 -9.26 -8.15
C ALA A 578 4.17 -7.98 -7.83
N PRO A 579 3.77 -6.82 -8.35
CA PRO A 579 4.65 -5.65 -8.49
C PRO A 579 4.83 -4.80 -7.24
N PHE A 580 4.08 -5.07 -6.16
CA PHE A 580 4.05 -4.27 -4.94
C PHE A 580 4.39 -5.09 -3.70
N ALA A 581 5.21 -4.51 -2.83
CA ALA A 581 5.50 -5.02 -1.49
C ALA A 581 4.79 -4.16 -0.43
N SER A 582 4.68 -4.69 0.79
CA SER A 582 4.15 -3.95 1.96
C SER A 582 5.04 -2.78 2.43
N ARG A 583 6.11 -2.49 1.69
CA ARG A 583 7.12 -1.48 1.96
C ARG A 583 7.63 -0.91 0.65
N GLU A 584 7.41 0.38 0.44
CA GLU A 584 7.82 1.11 -0.77
C GLU A 584 9.33 1.01 -1.04
N GLU A 585 10.19 0.88 -0.01
CA GLU A 585 11.63 0.71 -0.20
C GLU A 585 12.03 -0.60 -0.90
N ARG A 586 11.09 -1.54 -1.08
CA ARG A 586 11.25 -2.81 -1.80
C ARG A 586 10.62 -2.82 -3.19
N ASN A 587 9.84 -1.79 -3.55
CA ASN A 587 9.19 -1.73 -4.85
C ASN A 587 10.23 -1.52 -5.97
N TRP A 588 10.03 -2.22 -7.09
CA TRP A 588 10.81 -2.01 -8.31
C TRP A 588 10.22 -0.86 -9.13
N SER A 589 11.01 -0.31 -10.06
CA SER A 589 10.60 0.90 -10.80
C SER A 589 9.34 0.63 -11.66
N PRO A 590 8.29 1.48 -11.56
CA PRO A 590 7.11 1.41 -12.44
C PRO A 590 7.45 1.33 -13.94
N ILE A 591 8.44 2.10 -14.38
CA ILE A 591 8.90 2.13 -15.78
C ILE A 591 9.52 0.78 -16.18
N HIS A 592 10.21 0.10 -15.27
CA HIS A 592 10.74 -1.24 -15.55
C HIS A 592 9.64 -2.31 -15.56
N TRP A 593 8.60 -2.19 -14.72
CA TRP A 593 7.42 -3.04 -14.78
C TRP A 593 6.69 -2.93 -16.13
N GLN A 594 6.40 -1.71 -16.61
CA GLN A 594 5.85 -1.47 -17.94
C GLN A 594 6.68 -2.13 -19.04
N ARG A 595 8.00 -1.94 -19.00
CA ARG A 595 8.93 -2.50 -20.00
C ARG A 595 9.04 -4.02 -19.96
N LEU A 596 8.87 -4.61 -18.78
CA LEU A 596 8.86 -6.06 -18.63
C LEU A 596 7.54 -6.64 -19.17
N THR A 597 6.42 -5.96 -18.93
CA THR A 597 5.09 -6.30 -19.46
C THR A 597 5.14 -6.37 -20.98
N ASN A 598 5.54 -5.28 -21.65
CA ASN A 598 5.68 -5.24 -23.10
C ASN A 598 6.59 -6.36 -23.63
N LYS A 599 7.66 -6.71 -22.91
CA LYS A 599 8.58 -7.81 -23.31
C LYS A 599 7.96 -9.20 -23.16
N MET A 600 7.03 -9.41 -22.24
CA MET A 600 6.32 -10.69 -22.12
C MET A 600 5.17 -10.78 -23.11
N GLU A 601 4.47 -9.68 -23.38
CA GLU A 601 3.48 -9.59 -24.47
C GLU A 601 4.15 -9.83 -25.85
N GLU A 602 5.34 -9.24 -26.11
CA GLU A 602 6.17 -9.53 -27.29
C GLU A 602 6.54 -11.02 -27.45
N ARG A 603 6.54 -11.80 -26.36
CA ARG A 603 6.80 -13.25 -26.34
C ARG A 603 5.52 -14.10 -26.45
N GLY A 604 4.35 -13.46 -26.57
CA GLY A 604 3.06 -14.12 -26.66
C GLY A 604 2.52 -14.64 -25.32
N TYR A 605 2.95 -14.06 -24.20
CA TYR A 605 2.32 -14.29 -22.89
C TYR A 605 1.21 -13.27 -22.66
N GLN A 606 0.06 -13.71 -22.15
CA GLN A 606 -0.81 -12.81 -21.42
C GLN A 606 -0.13 -12.46 -20.08
N VAL A 607 -0.08 -11.18 -19.73
CA VAL A 607 0.41 -10.74 -18.42
C VAL A 607 -0.79 -10.57 -17.48
N VAL A 608 -0.67 -11.06 -16.26
CA VAL A 608 -1.66 -10.93 -15.19
C VAL A 608 -1.00 -10.20 -14.02
N ILE A 609 -1.58 -9.11 -13.54
CA ILE A 609 -1.08 -8.32 -12.41
C ILE A 609 -1.91 -8.68 -11.17
N LEU A 610 -1.26 -9.21 -10.14
CA LEU A 610 -1.86 -9.44 -8.83
C LEU A 610 -1.61 -8.26 -7.88
N GLY A 611 -2.65 -7.87 -7.14
CA GLY A 611 -2.53 -6.94 -6.01
C GLY A 611 -3.73 -6.98 -5.06
N THR A 612 -3.77 -6.03 -4.14
CA THR A 612 -4.91 -5.82 -3.23
C THR A 612 -5.81 -4.69 -3.73
N ASP A 613 -7.05 -4.57 -3.23
CA ASP A 613 -7.95 -3.44 -3.55
C ASP A 613 -7.30 -2.08 -3.29
N THR A 614 -6.52 -1.99 -2.20
CA THR A 614 -5.77 -0.78 -1.84
C THR A 614 -4.65 -0.42 -2.81
N GLN A 615 -4.31 -1.31 -3.74
CA GLN A 615 -3.27 -1.15 -4.76
C GLN A 615 -3.86 -0.99 -6.17
N GLU A 616 -5.18 -1.05 -6.35
CA GLU A 616 -5.84 -0.96 -7.67
C GLU A 616 -5.44 0.32 -8.42
N GLY A 617 -5.43 1.47 -7.75
CA GLY A 617 -4.97 2.74 -8.33
C GLY A 617 -3.47 2.79 -8.63
N ASP A 618 -2.65 2.07 -7.87
CA ASP A 618 -1.22 1.92 -8.19
C ASP A 618 -1.04 1.02 -9.43
N ILE A 619 -1.80 -0.08 -9.53
CA ILE A 619 -1.85 -0.93 -10.73
C ILE A 619 -2.30 -0.12 -11.93
N GLU A 620 -3.40 0.63 -11.85
CA GLU A 620 -3.91 1.51 -12.91
C GLU A 620 -2.80 2.47 -13.37
N SER A 621 -2.12 3.15 -12.43
CA SER A 621 -1.06 4.12 -12.75
C SER A 621 0.15 3.53 -13.47
N VAL A 622 0.43 2.24 -13.28
CA VAL A 622 1.61 1.57 -13.86
C VAL A 622 1.23 0.79 -15.12
N PHE A 623 0.11 0.11 -15.16
CA PHE A 623 -0.20 -0.90 -16.19
C PHE A 623 -1.31 -0.50 -17.18
N SER A 624 -1.96 0.67 -17.03
CA SER A 624 -3.03 1.17 -17.95
C SER A 624 -2.66 1.19 -19.44
N SER A 625 -1.37 1.31 -19.76
CA SER A 625 -0.86 1.34 -21.15
C SER A 625 -0.46 -0.03 -21.70
N SER A 626 -0.80 -1.12 -21.02
CA SER A 626 -0.52 -2.51 -21.41
C SER A 626 -1.77 -3.35 -21.55
N ASN A 627 -1.68 -4.53 -22.17
CA ASN A 627 -2.80 -5.47 -22.29
C ASN A 627 -2.89 -6.41 -21.07
N ALA A 628 -2.18 -6.09 -19.97
CA ALA A 628 -2.16 -6.94 -18.78
C ALA A 628 -3.52 -6.94 -18.07
N ALA A 629 -4.02 -8.12 -17.70
CA ALA A 629 -5.24 -8.26 -16.91
C ALA A 629 -4.92 -7.97 -15.44
N TRP A 630 -5.78 -7.23 -14.73
CA TRP A 630 -5.54 -6.86 -13.32
C TRP A 630 -6.51 -7.63 -12.43
N LEU A 631 -5.96 -8.24 -11.38
CA LEU A 631 -6.71 -9.07 -10.44
C LEU A 631 -6.40 -8.58 -9.02
N THR A 632 -7.38 -7.89 -8.44
CA THR A 632 -7.36 -7.30 -7.09
C THR A 632 -8.42 -7.91 -6.20
N GLY A 633 -8.23 -7.81 -4.88
CA GLY A 633 -9.26 -8.18 -3.89
C GLY A 633 -9.58 -9.67 -3.76
N LEU A 634 -8.86 -10.54 -4.47
CA LEU A 634 -9.18 -11.96 -4.57
C LEU A 634 -8.94 -12.72 -3.26
N ASP A 635 -9.78 -13.73 -3.03
CA ASP A 635 -9.61 -14.68 -1.93
C ASP A 635 -8.29 -15.47 -2.07
N PRO A 636 -7.63 -15.83 -0.95
CA PRO A 636 -6.30 -16.47 -0.99
C PRO A 636 -6.25 -17.77 -1.80
N ASP A 637 -7.32 -18.58 -1.80
CA ASP A 637 -7.40 -19.81 -2.59
C ASP A 637 -7.38 -19.52 -4.10
N VAL A 638 -8.15 -18.53 -4.54
CA VAL A 638 -8.16 -18.08 -5.94
C VAL A 638 -6.78 -17.55 -6.34
N VAL A 639 -6.11 -16.80 -5.46
CA VAL A 639 -4.72 -16.37 -5.67
C VAL A 639 -3.77 -17.58 -5.80
N CYS A 640 -3.95 -18.64 -5.00
CA CYS A 640 -3.13 -19.85 -5.13
C CYS A 640 -3.36 -20.55 -6.49
N ASP A 641 -4.60 -20.68 -6.95
CA ASP A 641 -4.90 -21.28 -8.26
C ASP A 641 -4.34 -20.45 -9.42
N ILE A 642 -4.46 -19.11 -9.37
CA ILE A 642 -3.84 -18.19 -10.36
C ILE A 642 -2.31 -18.39 -10.41
N LEU A 643 -1.66 -18.59 -9.26
CA LEU A 643 -0.21 -18.82 -9.21
C LEU A 643 0.17 -20.22 -9.73
N LEU A 644 -0.62 -21.25 -9.41
CA LEU A 644 -0.40 -22.64 -9.86
C LEU A 644 -0.61 -22.80 -11.37
N GLY A 645 -1.56 -22.07 -11.97
CA GLY A 645 -1.80 -22.07 -13.42
C GLY A 645 -0.82 -21.22 -14.24
N ALA A 646 -0.03 -20.34 -13.61
CA ALA A 646 0.91 -19.47 -14.29
C ALA A 646 2.16 -20.21 -14.78
N GLU A 647 2.66 -19.88 -15.98
CA GLU A 647 3.90 -20.53 -16.49
C GLU A 647 5.14 -20.13 -15.67
N PHE A 648 5.13 -18.89 -15.18
CA PHE A 648 6.03 -18.39 -14.14
C PHE A 648 5.48 -17.09 -13.54
N VAL A 649 6.04 -16.72 -12.39
CA VAL A 649 5.72 -15.50 -11.65
C VAL A 649 6.93 -14.57 -11.65
N VAL A 650 6.72 -13.25 -11.68
CA VAL A 650 7.77 -12.26 -11.38
C VAL A 650 7.31 -11.43 -10.18
N GLY A 651 8.08 -11.47 -9.09
CA GLY A 651 7.69 -10.88 -7.80
C GLY A 651 8.81 -10.09 -7.13
N LEU A 652 8.52 -9.55 -5.96
CA LEU A 652 9.48 -8.82 -5.11
C LEU A 652 9.87 -9.66 -3.87
N ASP A 653 10.72 -9.13 -2.99
CA ASP A 653 10.83 -9.57 -1.58
C ASP A 653 9.51 -9.26 -0.83
N SER A 654 8.50 -10.11 -1.07
CA SER A 654 7.10 -9.95 -0.67
C SER A 654 6.42 -11.30 -0.41
N GLY A 655 5.23 -11.26 0.20
CA GLY A 655 4.47 -12.46 0.58
C GLY A 655 4.11 -13.39 -0.59
N ILE A 656 3.82 -12.85 -1.78
CA ILE A 656 3.49 -13.65 -2.96
C ILE A 656 4.68 -14.50 -3.42
N THR A 657 5.91 -13.97 -3.34
CA THR A 657 7.11 -14.73 -3.69
C THR A 657 7.35 -15.89 -2.73
N HIS A 658 7.10 -15.71 -1.42
CA HIS A 658 7.14 -16.81 -0.46
C HIS A 658 6.03 -17.84 -0.70
N LEU A 659 4.84 -17.42 -1.14
CA LEU A 659 3.72 -18.29 -1.51
C LEU A 659 4.05 -19.13 -2.75
N CYS A 660 4.64 -18.53 -3.79
CA CYS A 660 5.18 -19.27 -4.94
C CYS A 660 6.29 -20.25 -4.50
N GLY A 661 7.12 -19.83 -3.54
CA GLY A 661 8.11 -20.66 -2.88
C GLY A 661 7.50 -21.88 -2.21
N LEU A 662 6.38 -21.74 -1.50
CA LEU A 662 5.65 -22.84 -0.87
C LEU A 662 5.04 -23.78 -1.93
N LEU A 663 4.28 -23.22 -2.88
CA LEU A 663 3.55 -23.93 -3.95
C LEU A 663 4.44 -24.51 -5.07
N GLU A 664 5.77 -24.36 -4.97
CA GLU A 664 6.76 -24.79 -5.97
C GLU A 664 6.62 -24.17 -7.37
N VAL A 665 5.81 -23.11 -7.48
CA VAL A 665 5.68 -22.27 -8.67
C VAL A 665 7.03 -21.60 -8.97
N THR A 666 7.43 -21.61 -10.24
CA THR A 666 8.67 -20.95 -10.67
C THR A 666 8.50 -19.44 -10.58
N VAL A 667 9.21 -18.79 -9.64
CA VAL A 667 9.14 -17.34 -9.43
C VAL A 667 10.51 -16.69 -9.61
N PHE A 668 10.54 -15.58 -10.36
CA PHE A 668 11.69 -14.70 -10.51
C PHE A 668 11.56 -13.55 -9.53
N ALA A 669 12.32 -13.60 -8.44
CA ALA A 669 12.24 -12.62 -7.35
C ALA A 669 13.22 -11.47 -7.57
N ILE A 670 12.69 -10.26 -7.79
CA ILE A 670 13.48 -9.04 -7.88
C ILE A 670 13.67 -8.47 -6.47
N HIS A 671 14.91 -8.38 -6.01
CA HIS A 671 15.22 -7.81 -4.68
C HIS A 671 16.53 -7.03 -4.66
N SER A 672 16.74 -6.28 -3.56
CA SER A 672 18.00 -5.60 -3.29
C SER A 672 19.14 -6.60 -3.06
N GLN A 673 20.35 -6.12 -2.78
CA GLN A 673 21.60 -6.89 -2.63
C GLN A 673 21.67 -7.89 -1.45
N MET A 674 20.52 -8.31 -0.93
CA MET A 674 20.38 -9.41 0.00
C MET A 674 20.74 -10.73 -0.66
N SER A 675 21.40 -11.63 0.07
CA SER A 675 21.66 -12.97 -0.46
C SER A 675 20.34 -13.75 -0.60
N PRO A 676 20.20 -14.58 -1.65
CA PRO A 676 19.05 -15.48 -1.82
C PRO A 676 18.79 -16.33 -0.57
N ASP A 677 19.85 -16.89 0.04
CA ASP A 677 19.77 -17.71 1.24
C ASP A 677 19.18 -16.96 2.46
N PHE A 678 19.37 -15.65 2.56
CA PHE A 678 18.81 -14.85 3.67
C PHE A 678 17.30 -14.64 3.54
N LEU A 679 16.78 -14.56 2.31
CA LEU A 679 15.37 -14.31 2.03
C LEU A 679 14.57 -15.61 1.80
N PHE A 680 15.16 -16.58 1.13
CA PHE A 680 14.44 -17.72 0.51
C PHE A 680 15.04 -19.09 0.86
N GLN A 681 15.69 -19.20 2.04
CA GLN A 681 16.36 -20.42 2.54
C GLN A 681 15.55 -21.73 2.34
N CYS A 682 14.23 -21.68 2.53
CA CYS A 682 13.32 -22.82 2.42
C CYS A 682 12.44 -22.77 1.14
N SER A 683 12.89 -22.11 0.07
CA SER A 683 12.11 -21.90 -1.16
C SER A 683 12.98 -22.02 -2.42
N PRO A 684 13.41 -23.24 -2.79
CA PRO A 684 14.36 -23.47 -3.88
C PRO A 684 13.80 -23.19 -5.29
N SER A 685 12.48 -23.02 -5.45
CA SER A 685 11.85 -22.59 -6.70
C SER A 685 12.04 -21.10 -7.01
N VAL A 686 12.60 -20.32 -6.07
CA VAL A 686 12.79 -18.87 -6.19
C VAL A 686 14.10 -18.56 -6.93
N VAL A 687 13.97 -18.15 -8.20
CA VAL A 687 15.09 -17.64 -9.01
C VAL A 687 15.33 -16.18 -8.65
N SER A 688 16.37 -15.93 -7.87
CA SER A 688 16.69 -14.60 -7.36
C SER A 688 17.37 -13.70 -8.41
N ILE A 689 16.83 -12.50 -8.62
CA ILE A 689 17.38 -11.45 -9.49
C ILE A 689 17.67 -10.24 -8.61
N PHE A 690 18.96 -10.03 -8.30
CA PHE A 690 19.36 -9.03 -7.32
C PHE A 690 20.52 -8.17 -7.78
N ALA A 691 20.59 -6.97 -7.21
CA ALA A 691 21.64 -6.01 -7.48
C ALA A 691 22.93 -6.40 -6.73
N ASN A 692 24.08 -6.32 -7.39
CA ASN A 692 25.37 -6.68 -6.81
C ASN A 692 26.10 -5.45 -6.24
N GLY A 693 25.40 -4.66 -5.40
CA GLY A 693 25.83 -3.34 -4.93
C GLY A 693 26.22 -3.28 -3.46
N GLU A 694 27.31 -2.57 -3.12
CA GLU A 694 27.87 -2.46 -1.77
C GLU A 694 27.33 -1.21 -1.01
N CYS A 695 26.01 -1.13 -0.80
CA CYS A 695 25.42 0.04 -0.12
C CYS A 695 25.68 0.03 1.41
N ALA A 696 26.57 0.91 1.88
CA ALA A 696 27.01 1.06 3.28
C ALA A 696 25.94 1.46 4.32
N GLY A 697 24.66 1.53 3.94
CA GLY A 697 23.54 1.87 4.82
C GLY A 697 22.32 0.96 4.67
N CYS A 698 22.43 -0.15 3.93
CA CYS A 698 21.29 -1.01 3.67
C CYS A 698 20.77 -1.65 4.97
N ARG A 699 19.54 -1.27 5.36
CA ARG A 699 18.81 -1.73 6.55
C ARG A 699 18.76 -3.26 6.74
N TRP A 700 19.01 -4.00 5.66
CA TRP A 700 18.76 -5.43 5.55
C TRP A 700 20.03 -6.28 5.66
N GLN A 701 21.22 -5.72 5.44
CA GLN A 701 22.48 -6.49 5.42
C GLN A 701 22.90 -6.98 6.83
N PRO A 702 23.12 -8.30 7.02
CA PRO A 702 23.52 -8.88 8.31
C PRO A 702 24.76 -8.23 8.93
N GLU A 703 25.79 -8.06 8.11
CA GLU A 703 27.13 -7.62 8.49
C GLU A 703 27.23 -6.14 8.86
N ASN A 704 26.31 -5.31 8.37
CA ASN A 704 26.31 -3.85 8.57
C ASN A 704 25.36 -3.38 9.69
N GLY A 705 24.51 -4.29 10.20
CA GLY A 705 23.57 -4.00 11.28
C GLY A 705 22.46 -3.01 10.90
N TYR A 706 21.69 -2.57 11.90
CA TYR A 706 20.55 -1.68 11.65
C TYR A 706 20.96 -0.22 11.47
N ASN A 707 20.78 0.31 10.26
CA ASN A 707 20.83 1.74 9.96
C ASN A 707 19.56 2.21 9.23
N SER A 708 19.08 3.41 9.57
CA SER A 708 17.86 4.00 8.98
C SER A 708 18.20 4.88 7.76
N ALA A 709 18.61 4.27 6.66
CA ALA A 709 19.12 5.00 5.49
C ALA A 709 18.10 5.31 4.38
N CYS A 710 17.10 4.45 4.16
CA CYS A 710 16.17 4.55 3.03
C CYS A 710 14.71 4.61 3.49
N GLN A 711 13.95 5.58 2.98
CA GLN A 711 12.51 5.70 3.20
C GLN A 711 11.70 5.68 1.89
N ASN A 712 12.30 6.07 0.76
CA ASN A 712 11.62 6.28 -0.52
C ASN A 712 12.32 5.50 -1.65
N GLY A 713 12.18 4.17 -1.69
CA GLY A 713 12.81 3.32 -2.71
C GLY A 713 14.28 2.95 -2.46
N CYS A 714 14.87 2.20 -3.39
CA CYS A 714 16.25 1.69 -3.36
C CYS A 714 16.96 1.93 -4.71
N SER A 715 18.11 2.61 -4.70
CA SER A 715 18.90 2.89 -5.92
C SER A 715 19.38 1.63 -6.62
N GLU A 716 19.74 0.60 -5.86
CA GLU A 716 20.24 -0.68 -6.39
C GLU A 716 19.14 -1.44 -7.14
N LEU A 717 17.89 -1.41 -6.64
CA LEU A 717 16.73 -1.97 -7.33
C LEU A 717 16.47 -1.30 -8.69
N VAL A 718 16.65 0.03 -8.78
CA VAL A 718 16.51 0.77 -10.05
C VAL A 718 17.56 0.35 -11.08
N GLY A 719 18.74 -0.12 -10.62
CA GLY A 719 19.80 -0.66 -11.48
C GLY A 719 19.46 -2.01 -12.14
N ILE A 720 18.53 -2.78 -11.58
CA ILE A 720 18.00 -4.00 -12.21
C ILE A 720 17.06 -3.58 -13.33
N THR A 721 17.42 -3.82 -14.59
CA THR A 721 16.61 -3.38 -15.74
C THR A 721 15.61 -4.44 -16.20
N ALA A 722 14.53 -4.02 -16.85
CA ALA A 722 13.59 -4.95 -17.49
C ALA A 722 14.24 -5.87 -18.54
N ALA A 723 15.30 -5.43 -19.21
CA ALA A 723 16.08 -6.28 -20.12
C ALA A 723 16.86 -7.36 -19.36
N THR A 724 17.42 -7.03 -18.20
CA THR A 724 18.07 -7.99 -17.29
C THR A 724 17.08 -9.07 -16.88
N VAL A 725 15.91 -8.69 -16.35
CA VAL A 725 14.87 -9.63 -15.89
C VAL A 725 14.41 -10.53 -17.04
N ALA A 726 14.03 -9.95 -18.18
CA ALA A 726 13.60 -10.73 -19.34
C ALA A 726 14.69 -11.71 -19.85
N SER A 727 15.97 -11.32 -19.78
CA SER A 727 17.08 -12.22 -20.17
C SER A 727 17.29 -13.38 -19.19
N THR A 728 17.09 -13.15 -17.89
CA THR A 728 17.15 -14.21 -16.87
C THR A 728 16.01 -15.20 -17.05
N VAL A 729 14.79 -14.70 -17.28
CA VAL A 729 13.60 -15.52 -17.63
C VAL A 729 13.89 -16.35 -18.89
N ASP A 730 14.31 -15.72 -19.98
CA ASP A 730 14.63 -16.41 -21.24
C ASP A 730 15.68 -17.51 -21.06
N ASN A 731 16.69 -17.31 -20.21
CA ASN A 731 17.75 -18.29 -19.97
C ASN A 731 17.24 -19.46 -19.12
N ALA A 732 16.57 -19.18 -18.00
CA ALA A 732 15.98 -20.22 -17.14
C ALA A 732 14.94 -21.08 -17.89
N LEU A 733 14.16 -20.49 -18.80
CA LEU A 733 13.24 -21.23 -19.67
C LEU A 733 13.98 -22.04 -20.75
N LYS A 734 15.08 -21.55 -21.33
CA LYS A 734 15.91 -22.33 -22.27
C LYS A 734 16.58 -23.52 -21.60
N ASP A 735 17.02 -23.39 -20.35
CA ASP A 735 17.61 -24.49 -19.58
C ASP A 735 16.56 -25.56 -19.21
N LYS A 736 15.27 -25.19 -19.14
CA LYS A 736 14.14 -26.15 -19.11
C LYS A 736 13.83 -26.76 -20.49
N VAL A 737 14.26 -26.16 -21.61
CA VAL A 737 13.87 -26.54 -22.99
C VAL A 737 15.09 -26.92 -23.86
N LYS A 738 15.81 -27.99 -23.48
CA LYS A 738 16.67 -28.77 -24.39
C LYS A 738 17.24 -30.07 -23.79
N PRO A 739 17.27 -31.18 -24.56
CA PRO A 739 16.21 -31.73 -25.38
C PRO A 739 15.67 -33.05 -24.79
N GLU A 740 14.60 -33.59 -25.39
CA GLU A 740 14.18 -34.98 -25.15
C GLU A 740 15.31 -35.98 -25.44
N LYS A 741 15.25 -37.13 -24.77
CA LYS A 741 16.21 -38.23 -24.92
C LYS A 741 16.31 -38.69 -26.38
N GLU A 742 17.48 -38.52 -27.00
CA GLU A 742 17.84 -39.39 -28.13
C GLU A 742 17.84 -40.85 -27.65
N ILE A 743 17.06 -41.70 -28.31
CA ILE A 743 17.19 -43.15 -28.16
C ILE A 743 18.44 -43.60 -28.92
N VAL A 744 19.60 -43.53 -28.27
CA VAL A 744 20.85 -44.12 -28.78
C VAL A 744 21.08 -45.48 -28.13
N ASN A 745 21.08 -46.53 -28.95
CA ASN A 745 21.44 -47.88 -28.53
C ASN A 745 22.96 -48.00 -28.27
N GLY A 746 23.33 -48.29 -27.02
CA GLY A 746 24.58 -48.98 -26.64
C GLY A 746 25.85 -48.14 -26.52
N GLY A 747 26.62 -48.36 -25.45
CA GLY A 747 27.96 -47.75 -25.28
C GLY A 747 28.44 -47.61 -23.83
N GLU A 748 29.06 -48.67 -23.32
CA GLU A 748 29.79 -48.82 -22.04
C GLU A 748 30.41 -47.59 -21.34
N HIS A 749 30.24 -47.54 -19.99
CA HIS A 749 31.25 -47.22 -18.93
C HIS A 749 32.05 -45.88 -18.97
N LYS A 750 32.28 -45.15 -17.87
CA LYS A 750 32.58 -45.54 -16.46
C LYS A 750 32.11 -44.52 -15.41
N ASN A 751 31.91 -45.03 -14.19
CA ASN A 751 31.62 -44.30 -12.95
C ASN A 751 32.72 -43.31 -12.51
N TYR A 752 32.32 -42.29 -11.75
CA TYR A 752 32.87 -42.07 -10.41
C TYR A 752 31.73 -41.91 -9.41
N SER A 753 31.69 -42.79 -8.41
CA SER A 753 30.69 -42.88 -7.35
C SER A 753 31.31 -42.52 -5.99
N GLY A 754 30.54 -41.84 -5.13
CA GLY A 754 30.96 -41.43 -3.78
C GLY A 754 29.79 -40.80 -3.01
N ILE A 755 28.71 -41.56 -2.75
CA ILE A 755 28.47 -42.28 -1.48
C ILE A 755 27.99 -41.33 -0.37
N LEU A 756 26.84 -41.51 0.29
CA LEU A 756 25.61 -42.29 0.00
C LEU A 756 24.57 -41.82 1.03
N ALA A 757 23.40 -41.36 0.60
CA ALA A 757 22.22 -41.34 1.47
C ALA A 757 21.63 -42.75 1.49
N SER A 758 21.36 -43.31 2.67
CA SER A 758 20.78 -44.65 2.78
C SER A 758 19.27 -44.60 2.54
N GLU A 759 18.82 -45.30 1.51
CA GLU A 759 17.41 -45.52 1.21
C GLU A 759 16.68 -46.14 2.42
N ARG A 760 15.53 -45.55 2.78
CA ARG A 760 14.40 -46.32 3.30
C ARG A 760 13.23 -46.12 2.36
N GLN A 761 12.96 -47.14 1.55
CA GLN A 761 11.63 -47.33 1.00
C GLN A 761 10.70 -47.72 2.16
N THR A 762 9.72 -46.88 2.44
CA THR A 762 8.48 -47.27 3.12
C THR A 762 7.33 -46.80 2.25
N GLU A 763 6.55 -47.76 1.76
CA GLU A 763 5.32 -47.50 1.03
C GLU A 763 4.34 -46.77 1.97
N PHE A 764 4.06 -45.50 1.69
CA PHE A 764 2.92 -44.79 2.26
C PHE A 764 1.84 -44.67 1.20
N THR A 765 1.03 -45.72 1.07
CA THR A 765 -0.37 -45.54 0.73
C THR A 765 -1.08 -45.11 2.00
N ASP A 766 -1.46 -43.84 2.11
CA ASP A 766 -2.60 -43.36 2.90
C ASP A 766 -2.77 -41.84 2.64
N ALA A 767 -3.64 -41.51 1.67
CA ALA A 767 -4.13 -40.16 1.45
C ALA A 767 -5.43 -39.91 2.25
N GLU A 768 -5.56 -40.55 3.42
CA GLU A 768 -6.74 -40.49 4.30
C GLU A 768 -6.44 -39.82 5.66
N HIS A 769 -5.29 -39.12 5.79
CA HIS A 769 -4.88 -38.37 7.01
C HIS A 769 -4.44 -36.91 6.74
N CYS A 770 -4.75 -36.37 5.56
CA CYS A 770 -5.27 -35.02 5.44
C CYS A 770 -6.75 -35.17 5.00
#